data_AF-A0A498P0H7-F1
#
_entry.id   AF-A0A498P0H7-F1
#
_cell.length_a   1.000
_cell.length_b   1.000
_cell.length_c   1.000
_cell.angle_alpha   90.00
_cell.angle_beta   90.00
_cell.angle_gamma   90.00
#
_symmetry.space_group_name_H-M   'P 1'
#
loop_
_entity.id
_entity.type
_entity.pdbx_description
1 polymer ?
#
loop_
_entity_poly.entity_id
_entity_poly.type
_entity_poly.pdbx_seq_one_letter_code
_entity_poly.pdbx_strand_id
1 'polypeptide(L)'
;MVLYIDVYKRQVYLIRKICSLHGVDYVQKLLPQDEYRWLFPQEILDSNQDDNKIDRYLACGLDYKTIRDEVGKAMLDCNMKRIEKAIEQRAGLEDCIRSTDIFVNDEMKAFAAALVNNNLGDLRVRPQLSDSELLLVEVTVHMAAVLLCGNLPFLQPLQQLALSPNNMTASFIPTMPDDMLDVARQVLKHETAGVMLYTCPNGHPCIVGECGRPTQVGRCIECKAEIGGTNHNPVHGFEAMQNQGDRTQSGHILGDAQRRDQPDMQDTKNMSPAPFALVRLLTHMSMLLGAQKTPQSIKQIIKPAVPDPGPFLMAHLLKDMEQLSKVLGKGLDDTVSTIHLTIHSLLEPCQPSQWPAPYDKNLSSKDARNGWENAMNTDVITHQLKVLEQQLKEVNDSIRKDERVSSNPVMKMTFGKPELFLRSLPQNSLIHNSSIWSCRRKVSLLSLAHTVEQNNGRDTLPILWRFLQREAELRLVRFLPDILVLQMDLVKKFQNMTDPTFKTIGGFLDSQKEGEINLPAEYTQKDLGLDTDLEVLLPQRRDLGLCSTALVSYLIALHNDLVYTVEKHTGEESGYTVSPADLTELHVIHYEYERDLLPLILSNCQYSMERRQETLMEYNLPSIQHQIFTRFLQGKPLITLNGIPTMVKRQDRNYEIIFMDVKGKVPQERLQALTQHNLVKELQSYSDVCEALSTVELALGFLAMTGGDPQVQLDTYLKEVLQMSDNMAPHVLKALGRCGLKHCVALWQLLSSLKSETLLRLKGDPFKDISEEYKQPLQEEHKSQLTSFLTKSSAGAFLLEIHEFLLLVLKKPKDTDTFRPDWGLKETVVSYMERKGLDVPPEVEEFFPEEILLSQCIEMWKFSALLRHGRSQN
;
A
#
# COMPACT_ATOMS: atom_id res chain seq x y z
N MET A 1 -37.29 24.72 -43.16
CA MET A 1 -35.91 25.25 -43.32
C MET A 1 -35.22 25.47 -41.98
N VAL A 2 -35.79 26.23 -41.03
CA VAL A 2 -35.21 26.44 -39.67
C VAL A 2 -35.00 25.14 -38.88
N LEU A 3 -35.99 24.22 -38.87
CA LEU A 3 -35.86 22.90 -38.23
C LEU A 3 -34.77 22.02 -38.85
N TYR A 4 -34.62 22.05 -40.18
CA TYR A 4 -33.58 21.28 -40.88
C TYR A 4 -32.18 21.80 -40.54
N ILE A 5 -32.00 23.12 -40.51
CA ILE A 5 -30.72 23.74 -40.14
C ILE A 5 -30.28 23.35 -38.72
N ASP A 6 -31.21 23.17 -37.77
CA ASP A 6 -30.87 22.71 -36.42
C ASP A 6 -30.49 21.22 -36.32
N VAL A 7 -31.00 20.37 -37.20
CA VAL A 7 -30.67 18.93 -37.22
C VAL A 7 -29.23 18.70 -37.67
N TYR A 8 -28.79 19.35 -38.76
CA TYR A 8 -27.44 19.19 -39.30
C TYR A 8 -26.33 19.63 -38.31
N LYS A 9 -26.60 20.62 -37.46
CA LYS A 9 -25.63 21.06 -36.42
C LYS A 9 -25.45 20.03 -35.33
N ARG A 10 -26.56 19.42 -34.88
CA ARG A 10 -26.54 18.36 -33.87
C ARG A 10 -25.81 17.14 -34.39
N GLN A 11 -26.01 16.80 -35.66
CA GLN A 11 -25.27 15.74 -36.36
C GLN A 11 -23.77 16.03 -36.40
N VAL A 12 -23.35 17.24 -36.84
CA VAL A 12 -21.93 17.64 -36.84
C VAL A 12 -21.30 17.53 -35.45
N TYR A 13 -21.97 18.05 -34.42
CA TYR A 13 -21.47 17.96 -33.05
C TYR A 13 -21.39 16.52 -32.56
N LEU A 14 -22.41 15.71 -32.84
CA LEU A 14 -22.47 14.32 -32.42
C LEU A 14 -21.37 13.50 -33.11
N ILE A 15 -21.16 13.69 -34.42
CA ILE A 15 -20.05 13.10 -35.17
C ILE A 15 -18.71 13.49 -34.54
N ARG A 16 -18.47 14.78 -34.32
CA ARG A 16 -17.24 15.25 -33.66
C ARG A 16 -17.08 14.64 -32.27
N LYS A 17 -18.17 14.47 -31.52
CA LYS A 17 -18.13 13.92 -30.17
C LYS A 17 -17.81 12.44 -30.17
N ILE A 18 -18.40 11.67 -31.08
CA ILE A 18 -18.10 10.25 -31.28
C ILE A 18 -16.65 10.10 -31.76
N CYS A 19 -16.20 10.89 -32.73
CA CYS A 19 -14.78 10.92 -33.17
C CYS A 19 -13.85 11.22 -31.99
N SER A 20 -14.19 12.18 -31.12
CA SER A 20 -13.36 12.53 -29.96
C SER A 20 -13.23 11.40 -28.93
N LEU A 21 -14.17 10.45 -28.91
CA LEU A 21 -14.18 9.33 -27.96
C LEU A 21 -13.61 8.04 -28.57
N HIS A 22 -13.92 7.77 -29.84
CA HIS A 22 -13.66 6.47 -30.48
C HIS A 22 -12.78 6.57 -31.73
N GLY A 23 -12.35 7.77 -32.11
CA GLY A 23 -11.54 8.02 -33.30
C GLY A 23 -12.36 8.13 -34.59
N VAL A 24 -11.70 8.59 -35.66
CA VAL A 24 -12.32 8.80 -36.97
C VAL A 24 -12.72 7.49 -37.65
N ASP A 25 -11.87 6.46 -37.57
CA ASP A 25 -12.09 5.17 -38.24
C ASP A 25 -13.39 4.51 -37.74
N TYR A 26 -13.71 4.65 -36.45
CA TYR A 26 -14.96 4.16 -35.87
C TYR A 26 -16.18 4.83 -36.52
N VAL A 27 -16.15 6.15 -36.70
CA VAL A 27 -17.26 6.88 -37.31
C VAL A 27 -17.40 6.56 -38.80
N GLN A 28 -16.30 6.33 -39.51
CA GLN A 28 -16.34 5.87 -40.91
C GLN A 28 -17.06 4.54 -41.05
N LYS A 29 -16.87 3.59 -40.11
CA LYS A 29 -17.58 2.31 -40.12
C LYS A 29 -19.09 2.41 -39.90
N LEU A 30 -19.55 3.48 -39.26
CA LEU A 30 -20.99 3.74 -39.07
C LEU A 30 -21.64 4.28 -40.36
N LEU A 31 -20.87 4.90 -41.26
CA LEU A 31 -21.37 5.51 -42.48
C LEU A 31 -22.13 4.55 -43.41
N PRO A 32 -21.66 3.31 -43.69
CA PRO A 32 -22.39 2.35 -44.52
C PRO A 32 -23.53 1.63 -43.80
N GLN A 33 -23.68 1.79 -42.48
CA GLN A 33 -24.67 1.04 -41.69
C GLN A 33 -26.03 1.75 -41.69
N ASP A 34 -27.08 1.06 -42.15
CA ASP A 34 -28.42 1.64 -42.30
C ASP A 34 -29.00 2.21 -41.00
N GLU A 35 -28.72 1.56 -39.87
CA GLU A 35 -29.17 1.97 -38.53
C GLU A 35 -28.62 3.33 -38.10
N TYR A 36 -27.47 3.75 -38.65
CA TYR A 36 -26.76 4.96 -38.25
C TYR A 36 -26.81 6.07 -39.32
N ARG A 37 -27.52 5.87 -40.44
CA ARG A 37 -27.63 6.88 -41.51
C ARG A 37 -28.17 8.23 -41.03
N TRP A 38 -29.03 8.24 -40.01
CA TRP A 38 -29.57 9.47 -39.41
C TRP A 38 -28.51 10.35 -38.75
N LEU A 39 -27.33 9.81 -38.42
CA LEU A 39 -26.22 10.56 -37.83
C LEU A 39 -25.56 11.48 -38.86
N PHE A 40 -25.63 11.15 -40.15
CA PHE A 40 -24.87 11.80 -41.20
C PHE A 40 -25.73 12.72 -42.08
N PRO A 41 -25.18 13.87 -42.53
CA PRO A 41 -25.77 14.67 -43.60
C PRO A 41 -25.94 13.87 -44.89
N GLN A 42 -27.01 14.11 -45.66
CA GLN A 42 -27.22 13.42 -46.95
C GLN A 42 -26.06 13.63 -47.93
N GLU A 43 -25.51 14.85 -47.97
CA GLU A 43 -24.37 15.19 -48.82
C GLU A 43 -23.10 14.35 -48.52
N ILE A 44 -23.02 13.78 -47.32
CA ILE A 44 -21.92 12.93 -46.86
C ILE A 44 -22.21 11.47 -47.20
N LEU A 45 -23.46 11.04 -47.06
CA LEU A 45 -23.92 9.71 -47.49
C LEU A 45 -23.77 9.52 -49.01
N ASP A 46 -23.91 10.59 -49.79
CA ASP A 46 -23.79 10.61 -51.25
C ASP A 46 -22.33 10.71 -51.74
N SER A 47 -21.36 10.95 -50.86
CA SER A 47 -19.95 11.11 -51.22
C SER A 47 -19.23 9.77 -51.37
N ASN A 48 -18.23 9.70 -52.28
CA ASN A 48 -17.44 8.47 -52.50
C ASN A 48 -16.79 8.01 -51.19
N GLN A 49 -17.10 6.78 -50.80
CA GLN A 49 -16.57 6.14 -49.61
C GLN A 49 -15.22 5.48 -49.94
N ASP A 50 -14.14 6.25 -49.88
CA ASP A 50 -12.81 5.66 -49.88
C ASP A 50 -12.50 5.17 -48.45
N ASP A 51 -12.26 3.86 -48.29
CA ASP A 51 -11.89 3.18 -47.04
C ASP A 51 -10.41 3.44 -46.64
N ASN A 52 -9.93 4.65 -46.94
CA ASN A 52 -8.54 5.03 -46.70
C ASN A 52 -8.32 5.29 -45.21
N LYS A 53 -7.59 4.38 -44.58
CA LYS A 53 -7.16 4.51 -43.18
C LYS A 53 -6.19 5.65 -42.96
N ILE A 54 -6.28 6.25 -41.78
CA ILE A 54 -5.36 7.28 -41.30
C ILE A 54 -3.97 6.68 -41.12
N ASP A 55 -2.96 7.32 -41.70
CA ASP A 55 -1.57 6.97 -41.48
C ASP A 55 -1.01 7.69 -40.25
N ARG A 56 -0.91 6.96 -39.15
CA ARG A 56 -0.46 7.48 -37.85
C ARG A 56 1.06 7.52 -37.72
N TYR A 57 1.80 6.85 -38.62
CA TYR A 57 3.27 6.93 -38.66
C TYR A 57 3.77 8.27 -39.21
N LEU A 58 2.90 9.15 -39.70
CA LEU A 58 3.24 10.56 -39.95
C LEU A 58 3.78 11.28 -38.71
N ALA A 59 3.56 10.73 -37.50
CA ALA A 59 4.22 11.15 -36.27
C ALA A 59 5.76 11.04 -36.33
N CYS A 60 6.31 10.15 -37.17
CA CYS A 60 7.75 10.01 -37.41
C CYS A 60 8.33 11.12 -38.32
N GLY A 61 7.49 12.04 -38.79
CA GLY A 61 7.92 13.22 -39.56
C GLY A 61 7.95 13.04 -41.07
N LEU A 62 8.55 14.04 -41.74
CA LEU A 62 8.52 14.18 -43.19
C LEU A 62 9.35 13.12 -43.92
N ASP A 63 10.43 12.65 -43.30
CA ASP A 63 11.30 11.62 -43.89
C ASP A 63 10.55 10.30 -44.06
N TYR A 64 9.77 9.90 -43.04
CA TYR A 64 8.87 8.74 -43.13
C TYR A 64 7.88 8.91 -44.29
N LYS A 65 7.20 10.06 -44.36
CA LYS A 65 6.23 10.34 -45.43
C LYS A 65 6.85 10.19 -46.82
N THR A 66 8.05 10.75 -47.00
CA THR A 66 8.79 10.68 -48.26
C THR A 66 9.09 9.23 -48.64
N ILE A 67 9.63 8.43 -47.71
CA ILE A 67 9.93 7.01 -47.95
C ILE A 67 8.66 6.22 -48.26
N ARG A 68 7.60 6.42 -47.47
CA ARG A 68 6.30 5.77 -47.68
C ARG A 68 5.72 6.06 -49.06
N ASP A 69 5.75 7.32 -49.49
CA ASP A 69 5.20 7.74 -50.79
C ASP A 69 5.99 7.09 -51.93
N GLU A 70 7.31 7.01 -51.83
CA GLU A 70 8.15 6.31 -52.81
C GLU A 70 7.90 4.79 -52.82
N VAL A 71 7.76 4.15 -51.67
CA VAL A 71 7.37 2.74 -51.57
C VAL A 71 5.98 2.51 -52.18
N GLY A 72 5.02 3.39 -51.89
CA GLY A 72 3.67 3.35 -52.44
C GLY A 72 3.66 3.48 -53.97
N LYS A 73 4.42 4.42 -54.53
CA LYS A 73 4.60 4.57 -55.98
C LYS A 73 5.23 3.34 -56.60
N ALA A 74 6.30 2.80 -56.00
CA ALA A 74 6.95 1.58 -56.49
C ALA A 74 5.98 0.39 -56.53
N MET A 75 5.08 0.27 -55.55
CA MET A 75 4.03 -0.74 -55.55
C MET A 75 2.94 -0.49 -56.61
N LEU A 76 2.56 0.77 -56.85
CA LEU A 76 1.51 1.16 -57.82
C LEU A 76 1.99 1.12 -59.28
N ASP A 77 3.21 1.54 -59.59
CA ASP A 77 3.79 1.49 -60.94
C ASP A 77 3.91 0.05 -61.46
N CYS A 78 3.96 -0.93 -60.54
CA CYS A 78 3.92 -2.36 -60.84
C CYS A 78 2.51 -2.92 -61.13
N ASN A 79 1.45 -2.11 -61.02
CA ASN A 79 0.04 -2.57 -61.03
C ASN A 79 -0.64 -2.57 -62.41
N MET A 80 0.00 -2.15 -63.50
CA MET A 80 -0.67 -2.11 -64.82
C MET A 80 -0.40 -3.29 -65.75
N LYS A 81 0.38 -4.32 -65.34
CA LYS A 81 0.69 -5.44 -66.25
C LYS A 81 0.44 -6.88 -65.80
N ARG A 82 0.44 -7.30 -64.53
CA ARG A 82 0.36 -8.76 -64.24
C ARG A 82 -0.12 -9.14 -62.84
N ILE A 83 -1.33 -9.68 -62.76
CA ILE A 83 -1.85 -10.40 -61.58
C ILE A 83 -1.13 -11.75 -61.38
N GLU A 84 -0.49 -12.31 -62.41
CA GLU A 84 0.41 -13.48 -62.29
C GLU A 84 1.79 -13.14 -61.67
N LYS A 85 2.16 -11.84 -61.58
CA LYS A 85 3.44 -11.38 -61.02
C LYS A 85 3.35 -11.00 -59.54
N ALA A 86 2.16 -11.04 -58.94
CA ALA A 86 1.95 -10.77 -57.50
C ALA A 86 2.67 -11.79 -56.59
N ILE A 87 2.92 -13.01 -57.10
CA ILE A 87 3.77 -14.02 -56.42
C ILE A 87 5.27 -13.67 -56.53
N GLU A 88 5.71 -13.05 -57.63
CA GLU A 88 7.06 -12.50 -57.80
C GLU A 88 7.29 -11.19 -57.02
N GLN A 89 6.23 -10.43 -56.65
CA GLN A 89 6.36 -9.18 -55.89
C GLN A 89 6.75 -9.40 -54.42
N ARG A 90 6.19 -10.42 -53.75
CA ARG A 90 6.64 -10.80 -52.39
C ARG A 90 8.08 -11.29 -52.41
N ALA A 91 8.41 -12.15 -53.38
CA ALA A 91 9.78 -12.62 -53.58
C ALA A 91 10.75 -11.46 -53.90
N GLY A 92 10.35 -10.47 -54.71
CA GLY A 92 11.16 -9.30 -55.04
C GLY A 92 11.38 -8.33 -53.87
N LEU A 93 10.39 -8.16 -52.99
CA LEU A 93 10.55 -7.41 -51.74
C LEU A 93 11.47 -8.15 -50.75
N GLU A 94 11.35 -9.48 -50.65
CA GLU A 94 12.26 -10.30 -49.86
C GLU A 94 13.70 -10.26 -50.39
N ASP A 95 13.87 -10.31 -51.71
CA ASP A 95 15.17 -10.14 -52.36
C ASP A 95 15.76 -8.75 -52.10
N CYS A 96 14.93 -7.69 -52.14
CA CYS A 96 15.34 -6.34 -51.77
C CYS A 96 15.79 -6.26 -50.31
N ILE A 97 15.01 -6.80 -49.37
CA ILE A 97 15.33 -6.84 -47.93
C ILE A 97 16.65 -7.60 -47.69
N ARG A 98 16.88 -8.71 -48.40
CA ARG A 98 18.12 -9.49 -48.28
C ARG A 98 19.33 -8.75 -48.82
N SER A 99 19.19 -8.12 -49.99
CA SER A 99 20.28 -7.49 -50.74
C SER A 99 20.63 -6.06 -50.32
N THR A 100 19.73 -5.39 -49.60
CA THR A 100 19.90 -4.01 -49.19
C THR A 100 20.76 -3.87 -47.93
N ASP A 101 21.67 -2.88 -47.95
CA ASP A 101 22.57 -2.56 -46.84
C ASP A 101 21.94 -1.66 -45.76
N ILE A 102 20.72 -1.14 -46.01
CA ILE A 102 19.97 -0.30 -45.07
C ILE A 102 19.60 -1.08 -43.79
N PHE A 103 19.25 -2.36 -43.92
CA PHE A 103 18.98 -3.22 -42.76
C PHE A 103 20.30 -3.81 -42.26
N VAL A 104 20.85 -3.20 -41.21
CA VAL A 104 22.23 -3.42 -40.75
C VAL A 104 22.41 -4.80 -40.11
N ASN A 105 21.38 -5.34 -39.43
CA ASN A 105 21.46 -6.63 -38.74
C ASN A 105 20.42 -7.64 -39.26
N ASP A 106 20.71 -8.93 -39.04
CA ASP A 106 19.83 -10.02 -39.49
C ASP A 106 18.46 -9.98 -38.81
N GLU A 107 18.37 -9.44 -37.60
CA GLU A 107 17.09 -9.28 -36.89
C GLU A 107 16.17 -8.27 -37.58
N MET A 108 16.70 -7.14 -38.08
CA MET A 108 15.97 -6.15 -38.87
C MET A 108 15.49 -6.76 -40.18
N LYS A 109 16.35 -7.51 -40.87
CA LYS A 109 15.98 -8.21 -42.12
C LYS A 109 14.87 -9.23 -41.86
N ALA A 110 14.98 -10.02 -40.81
CA ALA A 110 13.96 -10.99 -40.40
C ALA A 110 12.64 -10.31 -40.04
N PHE A 111 12.68 -9.19 -39.31
CA PHE A 111 11.50 -8.41 -38.95
C PHE A 111 10.81 -7.79 -40.17
N ALA A 112 11.58 -7.20 -41.09
CA ALA A 112 11.07 -6.65 -42.35
C ALA A 112 10.41 -7.74 -43.21
N ALA A 113 11.03 -8.92 -43.31
CA ALA A 113 10.46 -10.06 -44.02
C ALA A 113 9.17 -10.58 -43.35
N ALA A 114 9.11 -10.59 -42.01
CA ALA A 114 7.92 -10.98 -41.26
C ALA A 114 6.75 -10.01 -41.47
N LEU A 115 7.03 -8.69 -41.57
CA LEU A 115 6.03 -7.67 -41.91
C LEU A 115 5.42 -7.91 -43.30
N VAL A 116 6.25 -8.10 -44.33
CA VAL A 116 5.81 -8.36 -45.71
C VAL A 116 4.95 -9.64 -45.79
N ASN A 117 5.31 -10.66 -45.01
CA ASN A 117 4.61 -11.93 -44.98
C ASN A 117 3.40 -11.98 -44.02
N ASN A 118 3.14 -10.90 -43.27
CA ASN A 118 2.14 -10.87 -42.20
C ASN A 118 2.30 -12.06 -41.22
N ASN A 119 3.55 -12.34 -40.86
CA ASN A 119 3.95 -13.46 -40.00
C ASN A 119 4.55 -12.95 -38.68
N LEU A 120 3.78 -12.13 -37.96
CA LEU A 120 4.17 -11.53 -36.69
C LEU A 120 3.43 -12.15 -35.49
N GLY A 121 3.12 -13.45 -35.54
CA GLY A 121 2.45 -14.16 -34.44
C GLY A 121 1.16 -13.47 -33.99
N ASP A 122 1.13 -13.03 -32.73
CA ASP A 122 -0.01 -12.32 -32.12
C ASP A 122 -0.28 -10.93 -32.72
N LEU A 123 0.70 -10.31 -33.37
CA LEU A 123 0.54 -9.03 -34.09
C LEU A 123 0.12 -9.22 -35.56
N ARG A 124 -0.20 -10.44 -35.98
CA ARG A 124 -0.70 -10.70 -37.32
C ARG A 124 -2.03 -9.98 -37.54
N VAL A 125 -2.11 -9.17 -38.60
CA VAL A 125 -3.33 -8.48 -39.00
C VAL A 125 -4.33 -9.49 -39.57
N ARG A 126 -5.54 -9.55 -39.00
CA ARG A 126 -6.64 -10.43 -39.40
C ARG A 126 -7.94 -9.62 -39.51
N PRO A 127 -8.90 -10.02 -40.38
CA PRO A 127 -10.17 -9.29 -40.54
C PRO A 127 -11.03 -9.18 -39.27
N GLN A 128 -10.85 -10.08 -38.30
CA GLN A 128 -11.67 -10.15 -37.09
C GLN A 128 -11.17 -9.24 -35.95
N LEU A 129 -10.02 -8.58 -36.11
CA LEU A 129 -9.50 -7.68 -35.08
C LEU A 129 -10.39 -6.45 -34.94
N SER A 130 -10.59 -6.03 -33.70
CA SER A 130 -11.21 -4.74 -33.38
C SER A 130 -10.31 -3.57 -33.80
N ASP A 131 -10.88 -2.36 -33.91
CA ASP A 131 -10.08 -1.17 -34.26
C ASP A 131 -9.02 -0.86 -33.21
N SER A 132 -9.35 -1.02 -31.93
CA SER A 132 -8.40 -0.81 -30.84
C SER A 132 -7.24 -1.80 -30.89
N GLU A 133 -7.50 -3.07 -31.24
CA GLU A 133 -6.42 -4.06 -31.44
C GLU A 133 -5.55 -3.70 -32.65
N LEU A 134 -6.14 -3.23 -33.74
CA LEU A 134 -5.36 -2.81 -34.91
C LEU A 134 -4.44 -1.62 -34.60
N LEU A 135 -4.94 -0.63 -33.87
CA LEU A 135 -4.13 0.52 -33.42
C LEU A 135 -3.00 0.07 -32.50
N LEU A 136 -3.25 -0.91 -31.62
CA LEU A 136 -2.21 -1.51 -30.80
C LEU A 136 -1.16 -2.25 -31.64
N VAL A 137 -1.57 -2.95 -32.69
CA VAL A 137 -0.64 -3.57 -33.64
C VAL A 137 0.23 -2.51 -34.30
N GLU A 138 -0.35 -1.39 -34.76
CA GLU A 138 0.39 -0.27 -35.36
C GLU A 138 1.47 0.29 -34.40
N VAL A 139 1.10 0.66 -33.17
CA VAL A 139 2.08 1.20 -32.22
C VAL A 139 3.09 0.16 -31.75
N THR A 140 2.71 -1.12 -31.65
CA THR A 140 3.64 -2.19 -31.24
C THR A 140 4.64 -2.51 -32.35
N VAL A 141 4.23 -2.45 -33.62
CA VAL A 141 5.14 -2.52 -34.77
C VAL A 141 6.09 -1.32 -34.79
N HIS A 142 5.60 -0.12 -34.48
CA HIS A 142 6.47 1.05 -34.31
C HIS A 142 7.54 0.80 -33.23
N MET A 143 7.11 0.29 -32.07
CA MET A 143 7.99 -0.02 -30.95
C MET A 143 9.05 -1.05 -31.33
N ALA A 144 8.67 -2.11 -32.07
CA ALA A 144 9.62 -3.11 -32.55
C ALA A 144 10.70 -2.49 -33.46
N ALA A 145 10.30 -1.61 -34.38
CA ALA A 145 11.24 -0.91 -35.26
C ALA A 145 12.21 -0.03 -34.45
N VAL A 146 11.71 0.73 -33.47
CA VAL A 146 12.54 1.56 -32.59
C VAL A 146 13.50 0.72 -31.73
N LEU A 147 13.05 -0.39 -31.16
CA LEU A 147 13.90 -1.26 -30.35
C LEU A 147 14.99 -1.96 -31.17
N LEU A 148 14.73 -2.28 -32.44
CA LEU A 148 15.73 -2.86 -33.34
C LEU A 148 16.76 -1.82 -33.80
N CYS A 149 16.34 -0.59 -34.05
CA CYS A 149 17.19 0.49 -34.57
C CYS A 149 17.93 1.28 -33.47
N GLY A 150 17.37 1.34 -32.27
CA GLY A 150 17.91 2.12 -31.16
C GLY A 150 19.18 1.52 -30.57
N ASN A 151 20.16 2.37 -30.25
CA ASN A 151 21.41 1.95 -29.61
C ASN A 151 21.72 2.80 -28.35
N LEU A 152 20.68 3.22 -27.65
CA LEU A 152 20.80 4.06 -26.46
C LEU A 152 20.80 3.18 -25.19
N PRO A 153 21.63 3.48 -24.16
CA PRO A 153 21.73 2.65 -22.96
C PRO A 153 20.41 2.47 -22.20
N PHE A 154 19.57 3.50 -22.10
CA PHE A 154 18.29 3.41 -21.39
C PHE A 154 17.25 2.53 -22.10
N LEU A 155 17.42 2.25 -23.41
CA LEU A 155 16.57 1.33 -24.16
C LEU A 155 16.87 -0.14 -23.85
N GLN A 156 18.05 -0.44 -23.31
CA GLN A 156 18.52 -1.82 -23.15
C GLN A 156 17.56 -2.71 -22.35
N PRO A 157 16.96 -2.28 -21.22
CA PRO A 157 15.97 -3.12 -20.52
C PRO A 157 14.75 -3.48 -21.38
N LEU A 158 14.25 -2.54 -22.19
CA LEU A 158 13.13 -2.79 -23.10
C LEU A 158 13.55 -3.69 -24.28
N GLN A 159 14.79 -3.55 -24.76
CA GLN A 159 15.38 -4.45 -25.75
C GLN A 159 15.58 -5.87 -25.20
N GLN A 160 15.99 -6.02 -23.93
CA GLN A 160 16.06 -7.33 -23.29
C GLN A 160 14.67 -7.98 -23.23
N LEU A 161 13.64 -7.23 -22.83
CA LEU A 161 12.26 -7.74 -22.78
C LEU A 161 11.69 -8.13 -24.16
N ALA A 162 12.07 -7.43 -25.23
CA ALA A 162 11.55 -7.67 -26.58
C ALA A 162 12.37 -8.67 -27.40
N LEU A 163 13.70 -8.62 -27.30
CA LEU A 163 14.62 -9.32 -28.19
C LEU A 163 15.35 -10.48 -27.49
N SER A 164 15.51 -10.44 -26.16
CA SER A 164 16.19 -11.49 -25.39
C SER A 164 15.53 -11.78 -24.02
N PRO A 165 14.24 -12.19 -23.98
CA PRO A 165 13.48 -12.25 -22.74
C PRO A 165 14.01 -13.28 -21.71
N ASN A 166 14.80 -14.26 -22.16
CA ASN A 166 15.51 -15.20 -21.28
C ASN A 166 16.33 -14.49 -20.19
N ASN A 167 16.95 -13.35 -20.53
CA ASN A 167 17.79 -12.58 -19.62
C ASN A 167 16.97 -11.82 -18.56
N MET A 168 15.64 -11.72 -18.75
CA MET A 168 14.73 -10.95 -17.91
C MET A 168 13.90 -11.80 -16.94
N THR A 169 14.13 -13.11 -16.90
CA THR A 169 13.31 -14.07 -16.12
C THR A 169 13.35 -13.83 -14.60
N ALA A 170 14.44 -13.27 -14.08
CA ALA A 170 14.61 -12.91 -12.67
C ALA A 170 14.50 -11.39 -12.41
N SER A 171 14.10 -10.61 -13.43
CA SER A 171 14.16 -9.15 -13.38
C SER A 171 12.98 -8.50 -12.68
N PHE A 172 13.22 -7.32 -12.12
CA PHE A 172 12.19 -6.46 -11.57
C PHE A 172 11.57 -5.65 -12.69
N ILE A 173 10.39 -6.06 -13.15
CA ILE A 173 9.71 -5.44 -14.29
C ILE A 173 9.23 -4.03 -13.90
N PRO A 174 9.42 -3.00 -14.75
CA PRO A 174 8.97 -1.65 -14.46
C PRO A 174 7.47 -1.55 -14.23
N THR A 175 7.07 -0.56 -13.42
CA THR A 175 5.67 -0.24 -13.07
C THR A 175 4.91 -1.38 -12.39
N MET A 176 5.61 -2.40 -11.89
CA MET A 176 5.02 -3.41 -11.02
C MET A 176 4.89 -2.88 -9.59
N PRO A 177 3.78 -3.18 -8.88
CA PRO A 177 3.59 -2.81 -7.47
C PRO A 177 4.77 -3.25 -6.60
N ASP A 178 5.08 -2.43 -5.60
CA ASP A 178 6.00 -2.85 -4.54
C ASP A 178 5.26 -3.71 -3.51
N ASP A 179 5.99 -4.39 -2.62
CA ASP A 179 5.36 -5.13 -1.52
C ASP A 179 4.60 -4.13 -0.62
N MET A 180 3.26 -4.06 -0.75
CA MET A 180 2.42 -3.23 0.11
C MET A 180 2.51 -3.67 1.58
N LEU A 181 2.90 -4.92 1.84
CA LEU A 181 3.21 -5.35 3.19
C LEU A 181 4.50 -4.73 3.71
N ASP A 182 5.44 -4.28 2.88
CA ASP A 182 6.62 -3.53 3.36
C ASP A 182 6.28 -2.11 3.79
N VAL A 183 5.31 -1.45 3.14
CA VAL A 183 4.77 -0.16 3.60
C VAL A 183 4.03 -0.37 4.93
N ALA A 184 3.14 -1.36 5.02
CA ALA A 184 2.49 -1.73 6.26
C ALA A 184 3.50 -2.14 7.35
N ARG A 185 4.55 -2.90 7.01
CA ARG A 185 5.65 -3.29 7.93
C ARG A 185 6.47 -2.09 8.38
N GLN A 186 6.73 -1.09 7.54
CA GLN A 186 7.48 0.11 7.94
C GLN A 186 6.67 0.94 8.94
N VAL A 187 5.37 1.10 8.70
CA VAL A 187 4.43 1.72 9.66
C VAL A 187 4.41 0.89 10.96
N LEU A 188 4.25 -0.43 10.86
CA LEU A 188 4.22 -1.35 12.01
C LEU A 188 5.57 -1.46 12.74
N LYS A 189 6.72 -1.27 12.09
CA LYS A 189 8.05 -1.25 12.73
C LYS A 189 8.22 -0.04 13.63
N HIS A 190 7.60 1.09 13.28
CA HIS A 190 7.54 2.26 14.14
C HIS A 190 6.55 2.09 15.30
N GLU A 191 5.53 1.22 15.16
CA GLU A 191 4.47 1.00 16.16
C GLU A 191 4.68 -0.23 17.08
N THR A 192 5.40 -1.27 16.62
CA THR A 192 5.55 -2.56 17.31
C THR A 192 6.96 -3.12 17.16
N ALA A 193 7.80 -2.98 18.19
CA ALA A 193 9.04 -3.74 18.27
C ALA A 193 8.71 -5.25 18.40
N GLY A 194 9.14 -6.07 17.44
CA GLY A 194 9.16 -7.53 17.58
C GLY A 194 8.29 -8.41 16.66
N VAL A 195 7.67 -7.89 15.60
CA VAL A 195 6.89 -8.70 14.63
C VAL A 195 7.77 -9.12 13.44
N MET A 196 7.73 -10.41 13.03
CA MET A 196 8.37 -10.93 11.81
C MET A 196 7.41 -11.81 10.99
N LEU A 197 7.54 -11.78 9.67
CA LEU A 197 6.78 -12.67 8.78
C LEU A 197 7.56 -13.97 8.48
N TYR A 198 6.81 -15.03 8.25
CA TYR A 198 7.25 -16.36 7.85
C TYR A 198 6.48 -16.77 6.58
N THR A 199 6.99 -17.75 5.84
CA THR A 199 6.30 -18.31 4.65
C THR A 199 5.98 -19.77 4.90
N CYS A 200 4.76 -20.21 4.59
CA CYS A 200 4.44 -21.63 4.63
C CYS A 200 5.13 -22.41 3.50
N PRO A 201 5.17 -23.75 3.57
CA PRO A 201 5.78 -24.59 2.52
C PRO A 201 5.19 -24.38 1.11
N ASN A 202 4.00 -23.79 1.02
CA ASN A 202 3.29 -23.49 -0.23
C ASN A 202 3.32 -21.99 -0.62
N GLY A 203 4.12 -21.14 0.05
CA GLY A 203 4.35 -19.76 -0.36
C GLY A 203 3.45 -18.68 0.27
N HIS A 204 2.47 -19.04 1.10
CA HIS A 204 1.58 -18.05 1.77
C HIS A 204 2.26 -17.38 2.98
N PRO A 205 2.12 -16.06 3.14
CA PRO A 205 2.70 -15.31 4.26
C PRO A 205 1.97 -15.60 5.56
N CYS A 206 2.72 -15.77 6.65
CA CYS A 206 2.23 -16.02 7.99
C CYS A 206 2.93 -15.07 8.95
N ILE A 207 2.18 -14.34 9.76
CA ILE A 207 2.75 -13.36 10.70
C ILE A 207 3.12 -14.07 12.01
N VAL A 208 4.30 -13.77 12.53
CA VAL A 208 4.79 -14.25 13.82
C VAL A 208 5.11 -13.04 14.71
N GLY A 209 4.29 -12.81 15.72
CA GLY A 209 4.39 -11.66 16.61
C GLY A 209 5.47 -11.76 17.70
N GLU A 210 5.48 -10.76 18.59
CA GLU A 210 6.28 -10.64 19.84
C GLU A 210 7.81 -10.55 19.70
N CYS A 211 8.46 -11.62 19.24
CA CYS A 211 9.92 -11.70 19.06
C CYS A 211 10.33 -11.98 17.61
N GLY A 212 9.35 -12.27 16.74
CA GLY A 212 9.57 -12.48 15.33
C GLY A 212 10.18 -13.84 14.97
N ARG A 213 10.00 -14.86 15.82
CA ARG A 213 10.39 -16.25 15.53
C ARG A 213 9.35 -17.26 16.00
N PRO A 214 9.18 -18.40 15.30
CA PRO A 214 8.01 -19.22 15.44
C PRO A 214 8.23 -20.21 16.58
N THR A 215 7.33 -20.15 17.52
CA THR A 215 7.47 -20.78 18.83
C THR A 215 6.25 -21.64 19.18
N GLN A 216 5.29 -21.70 18.26
CA GLN A 216 4.16 -22.62 18.29
C GLN A 216 3.90 -23.17 16.88
N VAL A 217 3.49 -24.43 16.78
CA VAL A 217 3.07 -25.06 15.52
C VAL A 217 1.57 -24.82 15.30
N GLY A 218 1.19 -24.45 14.08
CA GLY A 218 -0.18 -24.18 13.64
C GLY A 218 -0.42 -24.67 12.22
N ARG A 219 -1.53 -24.24 11.60
CA ARG A 219 -1.85 -24.57 10.20
C ARG A 219 -2.03 -23.30 9.38
N CYS A 220 -1.46 -23.30 8.17
CA CYS A 220 -1.58 -22.20 7.21
C CYS A 220 -3.07 -21.96 6.91
N ILE A 221 -3.48 -20.70 6.95
CA ILE A 221 -4.89 -20.33 6.78
C ILE A 221 -5.37 -20.70 5.37
N GLU A 222 -4.51 -20.50 4.36
CA GLU A 222 -4.81 -20.70 2.94
C GLU A 222 -4.70 -22.18 2.52
N CYS A 223 -3.54 -22.81 2.73
CA CYS A 223 -3.28 -24.16 2.22
C CYS A 223 -3.38 -25.28 3.26
N LYS A 224 -3.66 -24.93 4.52
CA LYS A 224 -3.70 -25.87 5.67
C LYS A 224 -2.41 -26.64 5.94
N ALA A 225 -1.30 -26.32 5.27
CA ALA A 225 0.01 -26.88 5.54
C ALA A 225 0.46 -26.55 6.97
N GLU A 226 1.29 -27.42 7.55
CA GLU A 226 1.86 -27.22 8.87
C GLU A 226 2.78 -25.99 8.85
N ILE A 227 2.56 -25.04 9.76
CA ILE A 227 3.30 -23.79 9.87
C ILE A 227 3.71 -23.56 11.32
N GLY A 228 4.52 -22.55 11.59
CA GLY A 228 5.00 -22.27 12.94
C GLY A 228 6.28 -23.04 13.26
N GLY A 229 6.52 -23.29 14.54
CA GLY A 229 7.79 -23.84 15.00
C GLY A 229 7.81 -24.11 16.49
N THR A 230 8.89 -24.71 16.97
CA THR A 230 9.13 -24.94 18.40
C THR A 230 10.53 -24.44 18.72
N ASN A 231 10.72 -23.74 19.84
CA ASN A 231 12.02 -23.19 20.26
C ASN A 231 12.66 -22.28 19.20
N HIS A 232 11.86 -21.37 18.61
CA HIS A 232 12.30 -20.45 17.55
C HIS A 232 12.76 -21.14 16.26
N ASN A 233 12.62 -22.46 16.16
CA ASN A 233 12.95 -23.25 14.99
C ASN A 233 11.67 -23.56 14.20
N PRO A 234 11.58 -23.09 12.96
CA PRO A 234 10.43 -23.38 12.12
C PRO A 234 10.29 -24.87 11.80
N VAL A 235 9.04 -25.32 11.65
CA VAL A 235 8.73 -26.63 11.05
C VAL A 235 9.23 -26.69 9.60
N HIS A 236 9.43 -27.90 9.06
CA HIS A 236 10.04 -28.08 7.74
C HIS A 236 9.24 -27.35 6.64
N GLY A 237 9.91 -26.45 5.92
CA GLY A 237 9.32 -25.60 4.88
C GLY A 237 8.59 -24.34 5.39
N PHE A 238 8.55 -24.08 6.70
CA PHE A 238 8.00 -22.86 7.28
C PHE A 238 9.08 -21.80 7.49
N GLU A 239 9.61 -21.21 6.44
CA GLU A 239 10.84 -20.44 6.59
C GLU A 239 10.60 -19.03 7.14
N ALA A 240 11.44 -18.63 8.10
CA ALA A 240 11.54 -17.24 8.51
C ALA A 240 11.84 -16.43 7.28
N MET A 241 10.99 -15.45 7.00
CA MET A 241 11.35 -14.51 5.96
C MET A 241 12.46 -13.70 6.57
N GLN A 242 13.70 -14.04 6.19
CA GLN A 242 14.89 -13.27 6.56
C GLN A 242 14.58 -11.80 6.29
N ASN A 243 15.32 -10.88 6.90
CA ASN A 243 15.45 -9.51 6.38
C ASN A 243 16.11 -9.54 4.97
N GLN A 244 15.58 -10.32 4.04
CA GLN A 244 15.39 -9.82 2.70
C GLN A 244 14.49 -8.61 2.91
N GLY A 245 14.96 -7.44 2.49
CA GLY A 245 14.17 -6.22 2.55
C GLY A 245 12.91 -6.34 1.71
N ASP A 246 12.55 -5.23 1.07
CA ASP A 246 11.56 -5.16 0.02
C ASP A 246 11.28 -6.51 -0.71
N ARG A 247 10.13 -7.15 -0.45
CA ARG A 247 9.72 -8.39 -1.15
C ARG A 247 9.00 -8.11 -2.44
N THR A 248 9.24 -6.94 -3.03
CA THR A 248 8.85 -6.66 -4.40
C THR A 248 9.18 -7.89 -5.24
N GLN A 249 8.13 -8.49 -5.80
CA GLN A 249 8.31 -9.71 -6.54
C GLN A 249 8.92 -9.37 -7.90
N SER A 250 9.95 -10.13 -8.30
CA SER A 250 10.43 -10.09 -9.68
C SER A 250 9.37 -10.63 -10.63
N GLY A 251 9.44 -10.22 -11.89
CA GLY A 251 8.46 -10.57 -12.91
C GLY A 251 7.29 -9.58 -13.01
N HIS A 252 6.29 -9.96 -13.82
CA HIS A 252 5.06 -9.21 -14.04
C HIS A 252 3.97 -9.76 -13.12
N ILE A 253 3.44 -8.93 -12.21
CA ILE A 253 2.60 -9.36 -11.09
C ILE A 253 1.21 -8.70 -11.05
N LEU A 254 0.71 -8.21 -12.20
CA LEU A 254 -0.56 -7.48 -12.23
C LEU A 254 -1.81 -8.38 -12.23
N GLY A 255 -1.66 -9.68 -12.53
CA GLY A 255 -2.80 -10.58 -12.74
C GLY A 255 -3.69 -10.13 -13.90
N ASP A 256 -5.00 -10.33 -13.78
CA ASP A 256 -6.00 -9.98 -14.80
C ASP A 256 -6.07 -8.47 -15.06
N ALA A 257 -6.08 -8.06 -16.34
CA ALA A 257 -6.13 -6.66 -16.75
C ALA A 257 -7.37 -5.90 -16.23
N GLN A 258 -8.51 -6.58 -16.04
CA GLN A 258 -9.74 -5.97 -15.53
C GLN A 258 -9.64 -5.54 -14.07
N ARG A 259 -8.74 -6.15 -13.28
CA ARG A 259 -8.52 -5.73 -11.89
C ARG A 259 -7.94 -4.32 -11.78
N ARG A 260 -7.37 -3.78 -12.85
CA ARG A 260 -6.77 -2.44 -12.86
C ARG A 260 -7.78 -1.29 -12.73
N ASP A 261 -9.08 -1.58 -12.71
CA ASP A 261 -10.11 -0.62 -12.31
C ASP A 261 -10.26 -0.51 -10.79
N GLN A 262 -9.73 -1.46 -10.01
CA GLN A 262 -9.78 -1.43 -8.56
C GLN A 262 -8.84 -0.35 -7.98
N PRO A 263 -9.23 0.35 -6.89
CA PRO A 263 -8.44 1.44 -6.32
C PRO A 263 -7.03 1.06 -5.85
N ASP A 264 -6.83 -0.16 -5.35
CA ASP A 264 -5.54 -0.70 -4.90
C ASP A 264 -4.51 -0.85 -6.04
N MET A 265 -4.99 -0.94 -7.29
CA MET A 265 -4.15 -1.08 -8.49
C MET A 265 -3.83 0.28 -9.15
N GLN A 266 -4.20 1.40 -8.52
CA GLN A 266 -3.98 2.76 -9.02
C GLN A 266 -2.70 3.43 -8.48
N ASP A 267 -1.92 2.75 -7.64
CA ASP A 267 -0.62 3.26 -7.18
C ASP A 267 0.32 3.51 -8.37
N THR A 268 0.82 4.74 -8.46
CA THR A 268 1.74 5.20 -9.50
C THR A 268 3.20 5.18 -9.06
N LYS A 269 3.51 4.63 -7.87
CA LYS A 269 4.88 4.54 -7.32
C LYS A 269 5.60 5.89 -7.27
N ASN A 270 4.88 6.93 -6.83
CA ASN A 270 5.34 8.32 -6.79
C ASN A 270 5.69 8.94 -8.15
N MET A 271 5.36 8.28 -9.27
CA MET A 271 5.33 8.91 -10.59
C MET A 271 4.01 9.64 -10.79
N SER A 272 4.00 10.63 -11.68
CA SER A 272 2.73 11.17 -12.15
C SER A 272 2.00 10.15 -13.04
N PRO A 273 0.65 10.19 -13.14
CA PRO A 273 -0.11 9.16 -13.85
C PRO A 273 0.26 9.01 -15.33
N ALA A 274 0.61 10.10 -16.03
CA ALA A 274 0.85 10.05 -17.48
C ALA A 274 2.17 9.36 -17.84
N PRO A 275 3.32 9.72 -17.22
CA PRO A 275 4.54 8.95 -17.39
C PRO A 275 4.41 7.50 -16.95
N PHE A 276 3.75 7.23 -15.82
CA PHE A 276 3.54 5.88 -15.35
C PHE A 276 2.79 5.02 -16.39
N ALA A 277 1.70 5.55 -16.95
CA ALA A 277 0.93 4.87 -18.00
C ALA A 277 1.77 4.64 -19.27
N LEU A 278 2.59 5.61 -19.70
CA LEU A 278 3.47 5.46 -20.86
C LEU A 278 4.56 4.41 -20.63
N VAL A 279 5.25 4.43 -19.48
CA VAL A 279 6.29 3.44 -19.16
C VAL A 279 5.70 2.03 -19.09
N ARG A 280 4.51 1.87 -18.48
CA ARG A 280 3.81 0.58 -18.42
C ARG A 280 3.43 0.07 -19.82
N LEU A 281 2.86 0.94 -20.65
CA LEU A 281 2.53 0.64 -22.04
C LEU A 281 3.76 0.17 -22.83
N LEU A 282 4.88 0.92 -22.77
CA LEU A 282 6.13 0.55 -23.44
C LEU A 282 6.66 -0.80 -22.94
N THR A 283 6.58 -1.05 -21.62
CA THR A 283 7.00 -2.31 -21.01
C THR A 283 6.16 -3.49 -21.52
N HIS A 284 4.83 -3.36 -21.57
CA HIS A 284 3.95 -4.40 -22.08
C HIS A 284 4.12 -4.63 -23.59
N MET A 285 4.37 -3.58 -24.38
CA MET A 285 4.69 -3.73 -25.82
C MET A 285 5.97 -4.54 -25.99
N SER A 286 7.02 -4.22 -25.24
CA SER A 286 8.27 -4.99 -25.25
C SER A 286 8.05 -6.44 -24.84
N MET A 287 7.27 -6.71 -23.79
CA MET A 287 6.95 -8.09 -23.40
C MET A 287 6.16 -8.84 -24.47
N LEU A 288 5.21 -8.19 -25.15
CA LEU A 288 4.43 -8.80 -26.23
C LEU A 288 5.33 -9.17 -27.41
N LEU A 289 6.26 -8.29 -27.78
CA LEU A 289 7.28 -8.58 -28.79
C LEU A 289 8.18 -9.76 -28.36
N GLY A 290 8.58 -9.82 -27.09
CA GLY A 290 9.32 -10.94 -26.53
C GLY A 290 8.55 -12.27 -26.58
N ALA A 291 7.22 -12.22 -26.41
CA ALA A 291 6.37 -13.40 -26.42
C ALA A 291 6.32 -14.06 -27.81
N GLN A 292 6.52 -13.28 -28.88
CA GLN A 292 6.58 -13.79 -30.24
C GLN A 292 7.85 -14.59 -30.51
N LYS A 293 9.00 -14.13 -29.98
CA LYS A 293 10.28 -14.81 -30.17
C LYS A 293 10.44 -16.00 -29.22
N THR A 294 10.16 -15.81 -27.93
CA THR A 294 10.37 -16.81 -26.88
C THR A 294 9.23 -16.80 -25.86
N PRO A 295 8.07 -17.41 -26.19
CA PRO A 295 6.87 -17.36 -25.34
C PRO A 295 7.08 -18.01 -23.97
N GLN A 296 7.94 -19.02 -23.86
CA GLN A 296 8.21 -19.72 -22.59
C GLN A 296 8.87 -18.81 -21.55
N SER A 297 9.78 -17.94 -21.97
CA SER A 297 10.49 -17.01 -21.10
C SER A 297 9.56 -15.95 -20.56
N ILE A 298 8.68 -15.40 -21.42
CA ILE A 298 7.64 -14.45 -21.00
C ILE A 298 6.64 -15.12 -20.04
N LYS A 299 6.25 -16.38 -20.29
CA LYS A 299 5.41 -17.15 -19.35
C LYS A 299 6.04 -17.29 -17.96
N GLN A 300 7.37 -17.41 -17.87
CA GLN A 300 8.08 -17.45 -16.59
C GLN A 300 8.17 -16.08 -15.91
N ILE A 301 8.20 -15.00 -16.69
CA ILE A 301 8.17 -13.63 -16.18
C ILE A 301 6.79 -13.29 -15.61
N ILE A 302 5.69 -13.75 -16.22
CA ILE A 302 4.33 -13.45 -15.79
C ILE A 302 3.91 -14.32 -14.59
N LYS A 303 3.37 -13.66 -13.55
CA LYS A 303 2.91 -14.26 -12.30
C LYS A 303 1.50 -13.73 -11.95
N PRO A 304 0.53 -14.61 -11.66
CA PRO A 304 0.59 -16.06 -11.80
C PRO A 304 0.78 -16.47 -13.26
N ALA A 305 1.38 -17.64 -13.49
CA ALA A 305 1.66 -18.14 -14.84
C ALA A 305 0.36 -18.26 -15.64
N VAL A 306 0.39 -17.75 -16.88
CA VAL A 306 -0.76 -17.75 -17.78
C VAL A 306 -0.61 -18.80 -18.90
N PRO A 307 -1.73 -19.37 -19.41
CA PRO A 307 -1.66 -20.36 -20.49
C PRO A 307 -1.04 -19.80 -21.78
N ASP A 308 -1.36 -18.55 -22.12
CA ASP A 308 -0.87 -17.87 -23.32
C ASP A 308 -0.54 -16.39 -23.00
N PRO A 309 0.74 -15.97 -23.10
CA PRO A 309 1.14 -14.59 -22.81
C PRO A 309 0.64 -13.59 -23.84
N GLY A 310 0.40 -13.99 -25.10
CA GLY A 310 0.02 -13.07 -26.18
C GLY A 310 -1.30 -12.35 -25.92
N PRO A 311 -2.43 -13.09 -25.84
CA PRO A 311 -3.74 -12.50 -25.50
C PRO A 311 -3.75 -11.80 -24.14
N PHE A 312 -3.02 -12.32 -23.15
CA PHE A 312 -2.90 -11.71 -21.83
C PHE A 312 -2.27 -10.32 -21.91
N LEU A 313 -1.15 -10.17 -22.61
CA LEU A 313 -0.47 -8.88 -22.77
C LEU A 313 -1.26 -7.93 -23.67
N MET A 314 -1.96 -8.44 -24.69
CA MET A 314 -2.87 -7.62 -25.50
C MET A 314 -3.99 -7.00 -24.67
N ALA A 315 -4.59 -7.77 -23.75
CA ALA A 315 -5.61 -7.25 -22.84
C ALA A 315 -5.05 -6.14 -21.92
N HIS A 316 -3.81 -6.29 -21.43
CA HIS A 316 -3.14 -5.24 -20.65
C HIS A 316 -2.84 -3.99 -21.49
N LEU A 317 -2.42 -4.13 -22.74
CA LEU A 317 -2.17 -3.01 -23.66
C LEU A 317 -3.45 -2.24 -24.01
N LEU A 318 -4.57 -2.93 -24.21
CA LEU A 318 -5.88 -2.28 -24.38
C LEU A 318 -6.23 -1.44 -23.14
N LYS A 319 -5.96 -1.99 -21.95
CA LYS A 319 -6.19 -1.27 -20.69
C LYS A 319 -5.23 -0.08 -20.52
N ASP A 320 -3.97 -0.22 -20.91
CA ASP A 320 -2.98 0.87 -20.88
C ASP A 320 -3.41 2.03 -21.77
N MET A 321 -3.85 1.75 -23.00
CA MET A 321 -4.32 2.78 -23.94
C MET A 321 -5.57 3.50 -23.40
N GLU A 322 -6.52 2.76 -22.80
CA GLU A 322 -7.69 3.32 -22.14
C GLU A 322 -7.31 4.26 -20.99
N GLN A 323 -6.42 3.80 -20.10
CA GLN A 323 -5.96 4.59 -18.95
C GLN A 323 -5.15 5.82 -19.40
N LEU A 324 -4.29 5.68 -20.40
CA LEU A 324 -3.53 6.80 -20.96
C LEU A 324 -4.44 7.88 -21.56
N SER A 325 -5.47 7.48 -22.32
CA SER A 325 -6.46 8.43 -22.87
C SER A 325 -7.17 9.21 -21.76
N LYS A 326 -7.59 8.53 -20.68
CA LYS A 326 -8.21 9.16 -19.50
C LYS A 326 -7.26 10.13 -18.80
N VAL A 327 -6.00 9.75 -18.66
CA VAL A 327 -4.99 10.56 -17.96
C VAL A 327 -4.62 11.81 -18.75
N LEU A 328 -4.39 11.69 -20.06
CA LEU A 328 -4.08 12.82 -20.93
C LEU A 328 -5.31 13.73 -21.14
N GLY A 329 -6.52 13.21 -20.92
CA GLY A 329 -7.76 13.92 -21.24
C GLY A 329 -7.94 14.14 -22.75
N LYS A 330 -7.36 13.24 -23.56
CA LYS A 330 -7.32 13.32 -25.03
C LYS A 330 -8.13 12.18 -25.65
N GLY A 331 -8.61 12.41 -26.87
CA GLY A 331 -9.32 11.39 -27.63
C GLY A 331 -8.42 10.25 -28.08
N LEU A 332 -9.01 9.20 -28.66
CA LEU A 332 -8.27 8.01 -29.10
C LEU A 332 -7.15 8.35 -30.09
N ASP A 333 -7.45 9.12 -31.14
CA ASP A 333 -6.47 9.47 -32.18
C ASP A 333 -5.28 10.27 -31.62
N ASP A 334 -5.54 11.29 -30.79
CA ASP A 334 -4.49 12.07 -30.12
C ASP A 334 -3.68 11.20 -29.14
N THR A 335 -4.32 10.24 -28.48
CA THR A 335 -3.65 9.29 -27.57
C THR A 335 -2.69 8.40 -28.36
N VAL A 336 -3.14 7.85 -29.49
CA VAL A 336 -2.29 7.01 -30.35
C VAL A 336 -1.15 7.83 -30.96
N SER A 337 -1.40 9.05 -31.44
CA SER A 337 -0.34 9.97 -31.89
C SER A 337 0.66 10.30 -30.78
N THR A 338 0.19 10.45 -29.52
CA THR A 338 1.06 10.64 -28.36
C THR A 338 1.96 9.42 -28.13
N ILE A 339 1.42 8.21 -28.26
CA ILE A 339 2.18 6.97 -28.16
C ILE A 339 3.24 6.91 -29.27
N HIS A 340 2.89 7.19 -30.53
CA HIS A 340 3.87 7.22 -31.62
C HIS A 340 4.97 8.25 -31.39
N LEU A 341 4.62 9.48 -30.99
CA LEU A 341 5.61 10.52 -30.68
C LEU A 341 6.54 10.10 -29.53
N THR A 342 5.99 9.45 -28.50
CA THR A 342 6.77 8.95 -27.36
C THR A 342 7.70 7.80 -27.78
N ILE A 343 7.23 6.88 -28.62
CA ILE A 343 8.07 5.81 -29.17
C ILE A 343 9.19 6.41 -30.05
N HIS A 344 8.85 7.41 -30.87
CA HIS A 344 9.81 8.08 -31.74
C HIS A 344 10.90 8.81 -30.94
N SER A 345 10.54 9.50 -29.85
CA SER A 345 11.50 10.20 -28.99
C SER A 345 12.51 9.28 -28.31
N LEU A 346 12.25 7.96 -28.26
CA LEU A 346 13.22 7.00 -27.74
C LEU A 346 14.47 6.85 -28.63
N LEU A 347 14.45 7.34 -29.87
CA LEU A 347 15.63 7.37 -30.75
C LEU A 347 16.49 8.62 -30.53
N GLU A 348 16.00 9.61 -29.80
CA GLU A 348 16.72 10.87 -29.58
C GLU A 348 17.75 10.71 -28.44
N PRO A 349 19.00 11.17 -28.62
CA PRO A 349 20.00 11.13 -27.56
C PRO A 349 19.61 12.07 -26.41
N CYS A 350 19.34 11.53 -25.22
CA CYS A 350 19.15 12.31 -24.00
C CYS A 350 20.45 12.39 -23.19
N GLN A 351 20.72 13.57 -22.59
CA GLN A 351 21.77 13.67 -21.58
C GLN A 351 21.29 12.99 -20.30
N PRO A 352 22.02 12.00 -19.75
CA PRO A 352 21.59 11.31 -18.54
C PRO A 352 21.58 12.27 -17.36
N SER A 353 20.47 12.32 -16.62
CA SER A 353 20.35 13.16 -15.42
C SER A 353 21.32 12.76 -14.30
N GLN A 354 21.77 11.50 -14.28
CA GLN A 354 22.68 10.96 -13.28
C GLN A 354 23.73 10.05 -13.90
N TRP A 355 25.00 10.23 -13.52
CA TRP A 355 26.13 9.38 -13.94
C TRP A 355 26.96 8.91 -12.73
N PRO A 356 27.38 7.63 -12.64
CA PRO A 356 27.01 6.51 -13.53
C PRO A 356 25.52 6.20 -13.50
N ALA A 357 25.01 5.55 -14.55
CA ALA A 357 23.60 5.19 -14.63
C ALA A 357 23.20 4.32 -13.42
N PRO A 358 22.10 4.66 -12.70
CA PRO A 358 21.72 3.97 -11.46
C PRO A 358 21.02 2.63 -11.72
N TYR A 359 21.21 2.02 -12.89
CA TYR A 359 20.51 0.82 -13.31
C TYR A 359 21.39 -0.07 -14.19
N ASP A 360 21.08 -1.37 -14.21
CA ASP A 360 21.67 -2.35 -15.12
C ASP A 360 20.69 -2.72 -16.24
N LYS A 361 21.21 -3.26 -17.35
CA LYS A 361 20.41 -3.63 -18.53
C LYS A 361 19.35 -4.70 -18.27
N ASN A 362 19.47 -5.47 -17.19
CA ASN A 362 18.55 -6.55 -16.85
C ASN A 362 17.61 -6.16 -15.70
N LEU A 363 17.71 -4.97 -15.09
CA LEU A 363 16.91 -4.57 -13.92
C LEU A 363 16.93 -5.64 -12.83
N SER A 364 18.14 -6.04 -12.43
CA SER A 364 18.40 -7.18 -11.56
C SER A 364 17.94 -6.98 -10.11
N SER A 365 17.67 -5.74 -9.70
CA SER A 365 17.21 -5.38 -8.35
C SER A 365 16.10 -4.33 -8.39
N LYS A 366 15.38 -4.18 -7.27
CA LYS A 366 14.39 -3.10 -7.07
C LYS A 366 15.02 -1.72 -7.31
N ASP A 367 16.23 -1.49 -6.79
CA ASP A 367 16.93 -0.22 -6.94
C ASP A 367 17.30 0.06 -8.40
N ALA A 368 17.76 -0.97 -9.14
CA ALA A 368 18.03 -0.84 -10.57
C ALA A 368 16.75 -0.52 -11.36
N ARG A 369 15.62 -1.17 -11.03
CA ARG A 369 14.32 -0.84 -11.61
C ARG A 369 13.92 0.60 -11.29
N ASN A 370 14.02 1.02 -10.03
CA ASN A 370 13.66 2.38 -9.61
C ASN A 370 14.55 3.44 -10.26
N GLY A 371 15.85 3.18 -10.38
CA GLY A 371 16.81 4.03 -11.06
C GLY A 371 16.49 4.18 -12.55
N TRP A 372 16.15 3.07 -13.21
CA TRP A 372 15.72 3.09 -14.61
C TRP A 372 14.39 3.82 -14.81
N GLU A 373 13.39 3.52 -13.97
CA GLU A 373 12.09 4.20 -13.97
C GLU A 373 12.26 5.72 -13.84
N ASN A 374 13.08 6.16 -12.89
CA ASN A 374 13.36 7.58 -12.67
C ASN A 374 14.07 8.24 -13.87
N ALA A 375 15.07 7.57 -14.45
CA ALA A 375 15.77 8.06 -15.64
C ALA A 375 14.82 8.13 -16.85
N MET A 376 14.04 7.09 -17.11
CA MET A 376 13.05 7.03 -18.19
C MET A 376 12.01 8.16 -18.06
N ASN A 377 11.52 8.38 -16.84
CA ASN A 377 10.55 9.44 -16.56
C ASN A 377 11.13 10.84 -16.72
N THR A 378 12.31 11.10 -16.15
CA THR A 378 12.91 12.44 -16.10
C THR A 378 13.51 12.84 -17.44
N ASP A 379 14.29 11.94 -18.04
CA ASP A 379 15.15 12.26 -19.18
C ASP A 379 14.39 12.18 -20.51
N VAL A 380 13.34 11.38 -20.58
CA VAL A 380 12.58 11.13 -21.83
C VAL A 380 11.11 11.52 -21.70
N ILE A 381 10.33 10.83 -20.85
CA ILE A 381 8.87 10.97 -20.88
C ILE A 381 8.42 12.37 -20.48
N THR A 382 8.99 12.95 -19.41
CA THR A 382 8.62 14.29 -18.95
C THR A 382 8.99 15.35 -19.99
N HIS A 383 10.14 15.22 -20.64
CA HIS A 383 10.53 16.12 -21.73
C HIS A 383 9.55 16.02 -22.91
N GLN A 384 9.22 14.81 -23.33
CA GLN A 384 8.26 14.55 -24.40
C GLN A 384 6.87 15.13 -24.09
N LEU A 385 6.38 14.96 -22.87
CA LEU A 385 5.08 15.51 -22.45
C LEU A 385 5.06 17.05 -22.45
N LYS A 386 6.19 17.73 -22.21
CA LYS A 386 6.28 19.20 -22.23
C LYS A 386 6.11 19.79 -23.64
N VAL A 387 6.62 19.10 -24.66
CA VAL A 387 6.52 19.54 -26.07
C VAL A 387 5.34 18.92 -26.82
N LEU A 388 4.60 18.01 -26.17
CA LEU A 388 3.57 17.18 -26.78
C LEU A 388 2.46 17.98 -27.48
N GLU A 389 1.96 19.06 -26.88
CA GLU A 389 0.82 19.80 -27.47
C GLU A 389 1.20 20.47 -28.79
N GLN A 390 2.42 20.98 -28.90
CA GLN A 390 2.95 21.54 -30.14
C GLN A 390 3.11 20.43 -31.19
N GLN A 391 3.77 19.33 -30.85
CA GLN A 391 4.00 18.23 -31.79
C GLN A 391 2.70 17.58 -32.25
N LEU A 392 1.71 17.39 -31.38
CA LEU A 392 0.40 16.87 -31.78
C LEU A 392 -0.31 17.79 -32.78
N LYS A 393 -0.19 19.11 -32.62
CA LYS A 393 -0.74 20.06 -33.59
C LYS A 393 -0.08 19.88 -34.96
N GLU A 394 1.24 19.75 -35.00
CA GLU A 394 2.02 19.55 -36.22
C GLU A 394 1.70 18.20 -36.90
N VAL A 395 1.62 17.12 -36.12
CA VAL A 395 1.27 15.78 -36.61
C VAL A 395 -0.18 15.74 -37.12
N ASN A 396 -1.13 16.27 -36.36
CA ASN A 396 -2.53 16.31 -36.77
C ASN A 396 -2.71 17.14 -38.05
N ASP A 397 -2.01 18.27 -38.19
CA ASP A 397 -2.03 19.07 -39.42
C ASP A 397 -1.39 18.32 -40.60
N SER A 398 -0.37 17.51 -40.35
CA SER A 398 0.25 16.65 -41.36
C SER A 398 -0.69 15.54 -41.82
N ILE A 399 -1.37 14.86 -40.88
CA ILE A 399 -2.39 13.83 -41.16
C ILE A 399 -3.55 14.43 -41.96
N ARG A 400 -4.06 15.59 -41.56
CA ARG A 400 -5.19 16.26 -42.24
C ARG A 400 -4.87 16.64 -43.68
N LYS A 401 -3.61 16.97 -43.98
CA LYS A 401 -3.14 17.36 -45.31
C LYS A 401 -2.71 16.16 -46.15
N ASP A 402 -2.71 14.95 -45.61
CA ASP A 402 -2.34 13.76 -46.38
C ASP A 402 -3.35 13.51 -47.51
N GLU A 403 -2.85 13.30 -48.73
CA GLU A 403 -3.66 13.11 -49.92
C GLU A 403 -4.62 11.92 -49.81
N ARG A 404 -4.26 10.90 -49.01
CA ARG A 404 -5.07 9.70 -48.79
C ARG A 404 -6.37 9.97 -48.04
N VAL A 405 -6.36 10.91 -47.08
CA VAL A 405 -7.50 11.17 -46.17
C VAL A 405 -8.06 12.59 -46.25
N SER A 406 -7.36 13.52 -46.89
CA SER A 406 -7.80 14.92 -47.03
C SER A 406 -9.11 15.07 -47.81
N SER A 407 -9.42 14.13 -48.71
CA SER A 407 -10.69 14.08 -49.43
C SER A 407 -11.83 13.50 -48.60
N ASN A 408 -11.53 12.77 -47.53
CA ASN A 408 -12.48 11.98 -46.76
C ASN A 408 -13.56 12.85 -46.08
N PRO A 409 -14.85 12.50 -46.25
CA PRO A 409 -15.95 13.32 -45.75
C PRO A 409 -15.99 13.41 -44.22
N VAL A 410 -15.67 12.34 -43.49
CA VAL A 410 -15.65 12.31 -42.02
C VAL A 410 -14.51 13.18 -41.49
N MET A 411 -13.34 13.17 -42.14
CA MET A 411 -12.22 14.06 -41.80
C MET A 411 -12.59 15.53 -41.97
N LYS A 412 -13.24 15.88 -43.10
CA LYS A 412 -13.72 17.24 -43.38
C LYS A 412 -14.78 17.71 -42.38
N MET A 413 -15.69 16.83 -41.96
CA MET A 413 -16.68 17.15 -40.92
C MET A 413 -16.05 17.36 -39.54
N THR A 414 -15.11 16.49 -39.19
CA THR A 414 -14.52 16.45 -37.86
C THR A 414 -13.60 17.64 -37.65
N PHE A 415 -12.68 17.90 -38.58
CA PHE A 415 -11.61 18.88 -38.43
C PHE A 415 -11.69 20.07 -39.39
N GLY A 416 -12.48 19.95 -40.46
CA GLY A 416 -12.71 21.03 -41.42
C GLY A 416 -13.84 21.98 -41.01
N LYS A 417 -14.18 22.89 -41.93
CA LYS A 417 -15.31 23.82 -41.81
C LYS A 417 -16.50 23.27 -42.59
N PRO A 418 -17.52 22.68 -41.92
CA PRO A 418 -18.65 22.05 -42.59
C PRO A 418 -19.41 23.00 -43.54
N GLU A 419 -19.46 24.29 -43.21
CA GLU A 419 -20.08 25.34 -44.01
C GLU A 419 -19.45 25.53 -45.41
N LEU A 420 -18.22 25.04 -45.64
CA LEU A 420 -17.55 25.14 -46.95
C LEU A 420 -18.00 24.07 -47.94
N PHE A 421 -18.58 22.96 -47.47
CA PHE A 421 -18.94 21.82 -48.34
C PHE A 421 -20.36 21.29 -48.13
N LEU A 422 -21.01 21.56 -46.99
CA LEU A 422 -22.43 21.27 -46.77
C LEU A 422 -23.28 22.46 -47.23
N ARG A 423 -23.94 22.31 -48.38
CA ARG A 423 -24.79 23.36 -48.97
C ARG A 423 -26.04 23.66 -48.13
N SER A 424 -26.44 22.72 -47.28
CA SER A 424 -27.56 22.84 -46.34
C SER A 424 -27.28 23.77 -45.15
N LEU A 425 -26.01 24.11 -44.87
CA LEU A 425 -25.63 25.01 -43.79
C LEU A 425 -25.57 26.48 -44.25
N PRO A 426 -26.10 27.45 -43.48
CA PRO A 426 -26.02 28.87 -43.84
C PRO A 426 -24.60 29.40 -43.84
N GLN A 427 -24.19 30.03 -44.94
CA GLN A 427 -22.88 30.70 -45.04
C GLN A 427 -22.83 31.95 -44.15
N ASN A 428 -21.67 32.19 -43.51
CA ASN A 428 -21.38 33.37 -42.69
C ASN A 428 -22.31 33.62 -41.48
N SER A 429 -22.98 32.59 -40.96
CA SER A 429 -23.76 32.71 -39.72
C SER A 429 -22.85 32.70 -38.48
N LEU A 430 -23.07 33.69 -37.60
CA LEU A 430 -22.34 33.81 -36.32
C LEU A 430 -22.56 32.62 -35.39
N ILE A 431 -23.78 32.05 -35.39
CA ILE A 431 -24.19 30.94 -34.52
C ILE A 431 -24.03 29.56 -35.17
N HIS A 432 -23.71 29.52 -36.47
CA HIS A 432 -23.50 28.26 -37.20
C HIS A 432 -22.04 28.05 -37.63
N ASN A 433 -21.14 28.87 -37.10
CA ASN A 433 -19.70 28.69 -37.25
C ASN A 433 -19.26 27.35 -36.60
N SER A 434 -18.42 26.62 -37.33
CA SER A 434 -17.73 25.40 -36.89
C SER A 434 -17.10 25.50 -35.49
N SER A 435 -16.66 26.68 -35.05
CA SER A 435 -16.07 26.88 -33.72
C SER A 435 -17.06 26.65 -32.57
N ILE A 436 -18.35 26.99 -32.74
CA ILE A 436 -19.36 26.84 -31.68
C ILE A 436 -19.71 25.35 -31.47
N TRP A 437 -19.75 24.59 -32.55
CA TRP A 437 -20.10 23.17 -32.57
C TRP A 437 -18.87 22.26 -32.51
N SER A 438 -17.81 22.73 -31.87
CA SER A 438 -16.60 21.96 -31.58
C SER A 438 -16.79 21.17 -30.27
N CYS A 439 -16.06 20.06 -30.15
CA CYS A 439 -16.07 19.29 -28.91
C CYS A 439 -15.10 19.87 -27.90
N ARG A 440 -15.57 20.13 -26.69
CA ARG A 440 -14.72 20.50 -25.56
C ARG A 440 -14.21 19.26 -24.85
N ARG A 441 -12.98 19.35 -24.35
CA ARG A 441 -12.41 18.32 -23.48
C ARG A 441 -13.23 18.26 -22.18
N LYS A 442 -13.49 17.05 -21.68
CA LYS A 442 -14.14 16.87 -20.38
C LYS A 442 -13.07 17.08 -19.31
N VAL A 443 -13.35 17.94 -18.34
CA VAL A 443 -12.46 18.16 -17.19
C VAL A 443 -12.42 16.88 -16.35
N SER A 444 -11.21 16.44 -16.00
CA SER A 444 -10.97 15.28 -15.12
C SER A 444 -9.84 15.58 -14.14
N LEU A 445 -9.85 14.95 -12.95
CA LEU A 445 -8.76 15.09 -11.98
C LEU A 445 -7.41 14.65 -12.55
N LEU A 446 -7.41 13.58 -13.34
CA LEU A 446 -6.18 13.07 -13.96
C LEU A 446 -5.60 14.10 -14.95
N SER A 447 -6.44 14.77 -15.74
CA SER A 447 -6.00 15.85 -16.63
C SER A 447 -5.51 17.08 -15.88
N LEU A 448 -6.11 17.39 -14.72
CA LEU A 448 -5.66 18.47 -13.85
C LEU A 448 -4.31 18.13 -13.21
N ALA A 449 -4.15 16.92 -12.67
CA ALA A 449 -2.89 16.42 -12.11
C ALA A 449 -1.78 16.47 -13.15
N HIS A 450 -2.05 15.98 -14.37
CA HIS A 450 -1.11 16.11 -15.48
C HIS A 450 -0.75 17.58 -15.77
N THR A 451 -1.72 18.49 -15.79
CA THR A 451 -1.47 19.92 -16.03
C THR A 451 -0.62 20.54 -14.92
N VAL A 452 -0.88 20.21 -13.65
CA VAL A 452 -0.08 20.67 -12.51
C VAL A 452 1.37 20.20 -12.64
N GLU A 453 1.59 18.94 -13.03
CA GLU A 453 2.93 18.40 -13.27
C GLU A 453 3.68 19.13 -14.40
N GLN A 454 3.00 19.42 -15.52
CA GLN A 454 3.59 20.17 -16.63
C GLN A 454 4.03 21.58 -16.24
N ASN A 455 3.38 22.18 -15.25
CA ASN A 455 3.67 23.53 -14.75
C ASN A 455 4.61 23.54 -13.53
N ASN A 456 5.41 22.48 -13.34
CA ASN A 456 6.32 22.31 -12.18
C ASN A 456 5.58 22.49 -10.85
N GLY A 457 4.38 21.92 -10.74
CA GLY A 457 3.48 22.06 -9.59
C GLY A 457 4.09 21.62 -8.26
N ARG A 458 5.06 20.71 -8.26
CA ARG A 458 5.79 20.32 -7.05
C ARG A 458 6.43 21.50 -6.33
N ASP A 459 7.02 22.42 -7.08
CA ASP A 459 7.75 23.57 -6.54
C ASP A 459 6.84 24.80 -6.42
N THR A 460 5.92 24.98 -7.38
CA THR A 460 5.06 26.18 -7.46
C THR A 460 3.77 26.04 -6.66
N LEU A 461 3.23 24.83 -6.54
CA LEU A 461 1.91 24.51 -5.99
C LEU A 461 1.95 23.19 -5.17
N PRO A 462 2.79 23.12 -4.11
CA PRO A 462 3.09 21.87 -3.41
C PRO A 462 1.87 21.23 -2.74
N ILE A 463 0.92 22.03 -2.26
CA ILE A 463 -0.32 21.52 -1.62
C ILE A 463 -1.20 20.85 -2.67
N LEU A 464 -1.46 21.54 -3.80
CA LEU A 464 -2.28 20.99 -4.88
C LEU A 464 -1.64 19.74 -5.49
N TRP A 465 -0.33 19.79 -5.71
CA TRP A 465 0.45 18.67 -6.22
C TRP A 465 0.33 17.45 -5.31
N ARG A 466 0.58 17.61 -4.00
CA ARG A 466 0.50 16.51 -3.03
C ARG A 466 -0.92 15.97 -2.87
N PHE A 467 -1.92 16.86 -2.84
CA PHE A 467 -3.33 16.49 -2.79
C PHE A 467 -3.72 15.61 -3.98
N LEU A 468 -3.38 16.00 -5.21
CA LEU A 468 -3.75 15.26 -6.43
C LEU A 468 -3.06 13.89 -6.54
N GLN A 469 -1.87 13.71 -5.95
CA GLN A 469 -1.17 12.42 -5.93
C GLN A 469 -1.85 11.37 -5.06
N ARG A 470 -2.49 11.78 -3.96
CA ARG A 470 -3.11 10.88 -2.96
C ARG A 470 -4.62 11.05 -2.90
N GLU A 471 -5.24 11.74 -3.86
CA GLU A 471 -6.65 12.15 -3.81
C GLU A 471 -7.61 10.97 -3.61
N ALA A 472 -7.40 9.86 -4.33
CA ALA A 472 -8.25 8.67 -4.21
C ALA A 472 -8.23 8.06 -2.80
N GLU A 473 -7.07 8.09 -2.14
CA GLU A 473 -6.89 7.57 -0.79
C GLU A 473 -7.37 8.59 0.27
N LEU A 474 -7.12 9.88 0.05
CA LEU A 474 -7.60 10.96 0.91
C LEU A 474 -9.13 11.00 1.00
N ARG A 475 -9.84 10.60 -0.05
CA ARG A 475 -11.30 10.43 -0.02
C ARG A 475 -11.78 9.39 1.01
N LEU A 476 -10.90 8.51 1.50
CA LEU A 476 -11.23 7.49 2.50
C LEU A 476 -11.03 8.01 3.94
N VAL A 477 -10.25 9.07 4.13
CA VAL A 477 -9.98 9.67 5.45
C VAL A 477 -11.26 10.16 6.13
N ARG A 478 -12.28 10.54 5.36
CA ARG A 478 -13.60 10.92 5.91
C ARG A 478 -14.29 9.84 6.74
N PHE A 479 -13.96 8.56 6.50
CA PHE A 479 -14.55 7.43 7.21
C PHE A 479 -13.78 7.07 8.50
N LEU A 480 -12.65 7.73 8.76
CA LEU A 480 -11.83 7.47 9.94
C LEU A 480 -12.62 7.62 11.26
N PRO A 481 -13.47 8.65 11.48
CA PRO A 481 -14.28 8.74 12.69
C PRO A 481 -15.24 7.56 12.86
N ASP A 482 -15.91 7.13 11.79
CA ASP A 482 -16.85 6.00 11.81
C ASP A 482 -16.16 4.68 12.16
N ILE A 483 -14.96 4.46 11.58
CA ILE A 483 -14.13 3.28 11.86
C ILE A 483 -13.71 3.28 13.34
N LEU A 484 -13.33 4.44 13.89
CA LEU A 484 -12.94 4.56 15.29
C LEU A 484 -14.12 4.32 16.24
N VAL A 485 -15.31 4.83 15.92
CA VAL A 485 -16.54 4.55 16.68
C VAL A 485 -16.82 3.05 16.72
N LEU A 486 -16.76 2.39 15.55
CA LEU A 486 -16.90 0.93 15.46
C LEU A 486 -15.88 0.20 16.34
N GLN A 487 -14.60 0.57 16.23
CA GLN A 487 -13.54 -0.06 17.03
C GLN A 487 -13.73 0.16 18.53
N MET A 488 -14.14 1.36 18.96
CA MET A 488 -14.43 1.64 20.36
C MET A 488 -15.58 0.77 20.88
N ASP A 489 -16.63 0.58 20.09
CA ASP A 489 -17.76 -0.27 20.47
C ASP A 489 -17.41 -1.76 20.49
N LEU A 490 -16.58 -2.21 19.55
CA LEU A 490 -16.01 -3.57 19.56
C LEU A 490 -15.12 -3.78 20.79
N VAL A 491 -14.24 -2.83 21.12
CA VAL A 491 -13.43 -2.88 22.36
C VAL A 491 -14.35 -2.97 23.58
N LYS A 492 -15.34 -2.09 23.74
CA LYS A 492 -16.30 -2.14 24.87
C LYS A 492 -16.97 -3.51 24.99
N LYS A 493 -17.36 -4.11 23.87
CA LYS A 493 -18.07 -5.40 23.83
C LYS A 493 -17.17 -6.60 24.10
N PHE A 494 -15.96 -6.62 23.55
CA PHE A 494 -15.11 -7.81 23.53
C PHE A 494 -13.93 -7.77 24.51
N GLN A 495 -13.61 -6.64 25.18
CA GLN A 495 -12.44 -6.47 26.06
C GLN A 495 -12.29 -7.56 27.15
N ASN A 496 -13.41 -8.11 27.61
CA ASN A 496 -13.44 -9.08 28.72
C ASN A 496 -13.86 -10.49 28.27
N MET A 497 -14.05 -10.75 26.97
CA MET A 497 -14.43 -12.07 26.46
C MET A 497 -13.19 -12.88 26.09
N THR A 498 -13.07 -14.10 26.63
CA THR A 498 -11.93 -14.99 26.40
C THR A 498 -11.94 -15.64 25.01
N ASP A 499 -13.12 -15.79 24.40
CA ASP A 499 -13.30 -16.22 23.02
C ASP A 499 -14.50 -15.47 22.40
N PRO A 500 -14.37 -14.88 21.19
CA PRO A 500 -15.53 -14.38 20.47
C PRO A 500 -16.43 -15.55 20.09
N THR A 501 -17.70 -15.53 20.53
CA THR A 501 -18.70 -16.55 20.17
C THR A 501 -19.01 -16.62 18.67
N PHE A 502 -18.55 -15.64 17.88
CA PHE A 502 -18.85 -15.48 16.46
C PHE A 502 -17.61 -15.70 15.62
N LYS A 503 -17.70 -16.57 14.62
CA LYS A 503 -16.58 -16.91 13.71
C LYS A 503 -16.47 -15.99 12.50
N THR A 504 -17.53 -15.29 12.11
CA THR A 504 -17.54 -14.44 10.90
C THR A 504 -18.24 -13.12 11.17
N ILE A 505 -17.94 -12.11 10.36
CA ILE A 505 -18.55 -10.77 10.41
C ILE A 505 -20.08 -10.87 10.24
N GLY A 506 -20.55 -11.66 9.27
CA GLY A 506 -21.96 -11.90 9.01
C GLY A 506 -22.66 -12.56 10.20
N GLY A 507 -22.03 -13.58 10.80
CA GLY A 507 -22.57 -14.23 12.00
C GLY A 507 -22.67 -13.28 13.20
N PHE A 508 -21.73 -12.34 13.33
CA PHE A 508 -21.81 -11.28 14.32
C PHE A 508 -22.96 -10.31 14.04
N LEU A 509 -23.11 -9.82 12.80
CA LEU A 509 -24.17 -8.87 12.44
C LEU A 509 -25.56 -9.49 12.58
N ASP A 510 -25.74 -10.74 12.20
CA ASP A 510 -27.03 -11.45 12.33
C ASP A 510 -27.42 -11.66 13.79
N SER A 511 -26.44 -11.86 14.69
CA SER A 511 -26.68 -11.92 16.13
C SER A 511 -27.16 -10.59 16.74
N GLN A 512 -27.01 -9.47 16.04
CA GLN A 512 -27.49 -8.16 16.47
C GLN A 512 -28.91 -7.86 15.98
N LYS A 513 -29.51 -8.73 15.14
CA LYS A 513 -30.82 -8.49 14.52
C LYS A 513 -31.97 -9.19 15.27
N GLU A 514 -32.54 -8.50 16.25
CA GLU A 514 -34.01 -8.39 16.38
C GLU A 514 -34.56 -7.17 15.60
N GLY A 515 -33.77 -6.59 14.68
CA GLY A 515 -34.20 -5.52 13.77
C GLY A 515 -33.64 -5.73 12.37
N GLU A 516 -34.52 -5.79 11.37
CA GLU A 516 -34.18 -5.93 9.95
C GLU A 516 -33.30 -4.78 9.46
N ILE A 517 -32.08 -5.11 9.00
CA ILE A 517 -31.33 -4.28 8.06
C ILE A 517 -30.96 -5.21 6.89
N ASN A 518 -31.63 -5.02 5.76
CA ASN A 518 -31.26 -5.65 4.49
C ASN A 518 -30.15 -4.81 3.83
N LEU A 519 -28.99 -5.43 3.64
CA LEU A 519 -27.89 -4.83 2.87
C LEU A 519 -28.00 -5.25 1.40
N PRO A 520 -27.80 -4.33 0.42
CA PRO A 520 -27.83 -4.66 -1.00
C PRO A 520 -26.75 -5.69 -1.40
N ALA A 521 -27.08 -6.57 -2.35
CA ALA A 521 -26.21 -7.64 -2.84
C ALA A 521 -24.91 -7.17 -3.55
N GLU A 522 -24.71 -5.86 -3.67
CA GLU A 522 -23.56 -5.23 -4.33
C GLU A 522 -22.32 -5.13 -3.42
N TYR A 523 -22.47 -5.32 -2.10
CA TYR A 523 -21.37 -5.21 -1.12
C TYR A 523 -20.60 -6.53 -0.85
N THR A 524 -20.85 -7.58 -1.64
CA THR A 524 -20.27 -8.93 -1.42
C THR A 524 -19.38 -9.42 -2.57
N GLN A 525 -18.73 -8.53 -3.32
CA GLN A 525 -17.81 -8.94 -4.40
C GLN A 525 -16.39 -8.32 -4.29
N LYS A 526 -15.61 -8.76 -3.27
CA LYS A 526 -14.20 -9.27 -3.32
C LYS A 526 -13.39 -9.10 -2.00
N ASP A 527 -12.42 -10.00 -1.83
CA ASP A 527 -11.35 -10.25 -0.81
C ASP A 527 -11.67 -10.19 0.69
N LEU A 528 -12.60 -9.35 1.17
CA LEU A 528 -13.10 -9.35 2.56
C LEU A 528 -14.64 -9.20 2.55
N GLY A 529 -15.35 -10.34 2.55
CA GLY A 529 -16.81 -10.41 2.60
C GLY A 529 -17.38 -10.65 4.00
N LEU A 530 -18.71 -10.71 4.13
CA LEU A 530 -19.39 -11.03 5.41
C LEU A 530 -19.07 -12.45 5.93
N ASP A 531 -18.53 -13.31 5.07
CA ASP A 531 -18.01 -14.64 5.38
C ASP A 531 -16.61 -14.64 6.01
N THR A 532 -15.94 -13.48 6.04
CA THR A 532 -14.60 -13.31 6.61
C THR A 532 -14.63 -13.40 8.14
N ASP A 533 -13.52 -13.83 8.73
CA ASP A 533 -13.32 -13.89 10.17
C ASP A 533 -13.55 -12.54 10.85
N LEU A 534 -14.32 -12.54 11.94
CA LEU A 534 -14.61 -11.34 12.74
C LEU A 534 -13.32 -10.73 13.30
N GLU A 535 -12.30 -11.54 13.53
CA GLU A 535 -11.03 -11.11 14.10
C GLU A 535 -10.37 -9.99 13.30
N VAL A 536 -10.59 -9.92 11.98
CA VAL A 536 -10.07 -8.86 11.10
C VAL A 536 -10.56 -7.46 11.50
N LEU A 537 -11.76 -7.36 12.10
CA LEU A 537 -12.35 -6.09 12.57
C LEU A 537 -11.94 -5.73 14.01
N LEU A 538 -11.42 -6.69 14.79
CA LEU A 538 -11.09 -6.46 16.19
C LEU A 538 -9.75 -5.72 16.29
N PRO A 539 -9.67 -4.55 16.94
CA PRO A 539 -8.44 -3.78 17.00
C PRO A 539 -7.44 -4.42 17.98
N GLN A 540 -6.60 -5.31 17.45
CA GLN A 540 -5.56 -6.00 18.20
C GLN A 540 -4.19 -5.64 17.65
N ARG A 541 -3.15 -5.82 18.48
CA ARG A 541 -1.74 -5.64 18.09
C ARG A 541 -1.08 -6.94 17.64
N ARG A 542 -1.86 -8.00 17.43
CA ARG A 542 -1.43 -9.35 17.02
C ARG A 542 -2.46 -9.96 16.07
N ASP A 543 -2.05 -11.00 15.34
CA ASP A 543 -2.90 -11.85 14.49
C ASP A 543 -3.76 -11.08 13.48
N LEU A 544 -4.99 -11.54 13.17
CA LEU A 544 -5.84 -10.96 12.13
C LEU A 544 -6.35 -9.55 12.53
N GLY A 545 -6.41 -9.26 13.82
CA GLY A 545 -6.84 -7.96 14.33
C GLY A 545 -5.89 -6.80 14.00
N LEU A 546 -4.66 -7.09 13.56
CA LEU A 546 -3.72 -6.09 13.05
C LEU A 546 -4.26 -5.33 11.83
N CYS A 547 -5.12 -5.95 11.01
CA CYS A 547 -5.69 -5.33 9.81
C CYS A 547 -6.43 -4.02 10.14
N SER A 548 -7.30 -4.09 11.15
CA SER A 548 -8.09 -2.94 11.61
C SER A 548 -7.23 -1.83 12.23
N THR A 549 -6.19 -2.19 13.01
CA THR A 549 -5.25 -1.23 13.61
C THR A 549 -4.40 -0.55 12.54
N ALA A 550 -3.85 -1.32 11.60
CA ALA A 550 -3.03 -0.81 10.50
C ALA A 550 -3.81 0.13 9.56
N LEU A 551 -5.09 -0.18 9.29
CA LEU A 551 -5.95 0.69 8.48
C LEU A 551 -6.12 2.07 9.14
N VAL A 552 -6.41 2.11 10.44
CA VAL A 552 -6.55 3.38 11.18
C VAL A 552 -5.25 4.17 11.17
N SER A 553 -4.12 3.53 11.48
CA SER A 553 -2.80 4.18 11.43
C SER A 553 -2.47 4.73 10.04
N TYR A 554 -2.82 3.99 8.98
CA TYR A 554 -2.59 4.42 7.60
C TYR A 554 -3.41 5.67 7.25
N LEU A 555 -4.70 5.69 7.58
CA LEU A 555 -5.57 6.85 7.34
C LEU A 555 -5.12 8.08 8.14
N ILE A 556 -4.65 7.88 9.38
CA ILE A 556 -4.04 8.94 10.19
C ILE A 556 -2.77 9.47 9.52
N ALA A 557 -1.90 8.58 9.03
CA ALA A 557 -0.67 8.97 8.34
C ALA A 557 -0.96 9.77 7.05
N LEU A 558 -1.93 9.33 6.24
CA LEU A 558 -2.37 10.05 5.04
C LEU A 558 -2.91 11.45 5.38
N HIS A 559 -3.71 11.57 6.44
CA HIS A 559 -4.22 12.86 6.91
C HIS A 559 -3.06 13.77 7.33
N ASN A 560 -2.19 13.28 8.20
CA ASN A 560 -1.07 14.05 8.76
C ASN A 560 -0.05 14.46 7.70
N ASP A 561 0.21 13.64 6.68
CA ASP A 561 1.14 13.97 5.59
C ASP A 561 0.68 15.21 4.81
N LEU A 562 -0.63 15.35 4.55
CA LEU A 562 -1.16 16.51 3.87
C LEU A 562 -1.22 17.75 4.79
N VAL A 563 -1.58 17.58 6.07
CA VAL A 563 -1.53 18.67 7.07
C VAL A 563 -0.10 19.20 7.22
N TYR A 564 0.89 18.31 7.32
CA TYR A 564 2.31 18.69 7.37
C TYR A 564 2.75 19.45 6.11
N THR A 565 2.28 19.02 4.93
CA THR A 565 2.55 19.73 3.67
C THR A 565 2.00 21.16 3.70
N VAL A 566 0.84 21.36 4.33
CA VAL A 566 0.23 22.68 4.53
C VAL A 566 1.03 23.53 5.52
N GLU A 567 1.37 23.01 6.70
CA GLU A 567 2.17 23.73 7.72
C GLU A 567 3.53 24.15 7.16
N LYS A 568 4.19 23.25 6.40
CA LYS A 568 5.45 23.56 5.72
C LYS A 568 5.31 24.67 4.67
N HIS A 569 4.16 24.75 3.99
CA HIS A 569 3.92 25.78 2.98
C HIS A 569 3.55 27.13 3.59
N THR A 570 2.77 27.15 4.67
CA THR A 570 2.38 28.39 5.37
C THR A 570 3.48 28.93 6.28
N GLY A 571 4.38 28.06 6.75
CA GLY A 571 5.40 28.41 7.75
C GLY A 571 4.84 28.56 9.16
N GLU A 572 3.60 28.12 9.40
CA GLU A 572 2.91 28.19 10.68
C GLU A 572 2.79 26.77 11.26
N GLU A 573 3.56 26.47 12.32
CA GLU A 573 3.34 25.25 13.11
C GLU A 573 2.18 25.51 14.07
N SER A 574 1.04 24.87 13.81
CA SER A 574 -0.19 25.12 14.58
C SER A 574 -0.11 24.56 16.01
N GLY A 575 0.69 23.50 16.21
CA GLY A 575 0.73 22.72 17.46
C GLY A 575 -0.62 22.07 17.83
N TYR A 576 -1.63 22.19 16.95
CA TYR A 576 -2.98 21.75 17.20
C TYR A 576 -3.07 20.25 16.98
N THR A 577 -3.17 19.50 18.07
CA THR A 577 -3.19 18.03 18.07
C THR A 577 -4.49 17.50 18.65
N VAL A 578 -4.98 16.39 18.09
CA VAL A 578 -6.20 15.71 18.54
C VAL A 578 -5.93 14.21 18.69
N SER A 579 -6.53 13.59 19.70
CA SER A 579 -6.44 12.14 19.92
C SER A 579 -7.50 11.40 19.08
N PRO A 580 -7.29 10.12 18.70
CA PRO A 580 -8.30 9.33 18.02
C PRO A 580 -9.59 9.17 18.84
N ALA A 581 -9.52 9.25 20.18
CA ALA A 581 -10.68 9.15 21.05
C ALA A 581 -11.61 10.38 20.96
N ASP A 582 -11.05 11.55 20.63
CA ASP A 582 -11.78 12.83 20.52
C ASP A 582 -12.00 13.25 19.05
N LEU A 583 -11.74 12.34 18.11
CA LEU A 583 -11.82 12.61 16.68
C LEU A 583 -13.29 12.76 16.25
N THR A 584 -13.56 13.78 15.45
CA THR A 584 -14.89 14.03 14.84
C THR A 584 -14.73 14.31 13.35
N GLU A 585 -15.83 14.35 12.61
CA GLU A 585 -15.83 14.71 11.19
C GLU A 585 -15.17 16.07 10.90
N LEU A 586 -15.22 17.01 11.85
CA LEU A 586 -14.62 18.34 11.70
C LEU A 586 -13.08 18.29 11.72
N HIS A 587 -12.50 17.29 12.40
CA HIS A 587 -11.06 17.12 12.56
C HIS A 587 -10.40 16.48 11.34
N VAL A 588 -11.13 15.67 10.56
CA VAL A 588 -10.58 14.93 9.42
C VAL A 588 -10.71 15.71 8.10
N ILE A 589 -9.82 15.42 7.14
CA ILE A 589 -9.99 15.92 5.77
C ILE A 589 -11.24 15.27 5.16
N HIS A 590 -12.24 16.09 4.86
CA HIS A 590 -13.57 15.64 4.43
C HIS A 590 -14.01 16.43 3.19
N TYR A 591 -14.31 15.73 2.10
CA TYR A 591 -14.90 16.28 0.88
C TYR A 591 -15.54 15.17 0.03
N GLU A 592 -16.48 15.55 -0.83
CA GLU A 592 -17.07 14.69 -1.86
C GLU A 592 -16.63 15.11 -3.27
N TYR A 593 -16.25 14.13 -4.11
CA TYR A 593 -15.74 14.41 -5.46
C TYR A 593 -16.75 15.15 -6.35
N GLU A 594 -17.95 14.59 -6.52
CA GLU A 594 -18.97 15.12 -7.44
C GLU A 594 -19.60 16.43 -6.95
N ARG A 595 -19.72 16.60 -5.61
CA ARG A 595 -20.42 17.74 -5.01
C ARG A 595 -19.50 18.92 -4.69
N ASP A 596 -18.27 18.66 -4.27
CA ASP A 596 -17.39 19.72 -3.78
C ASP A 596 -16.23 19.98 -4.74
N LEU A 597 -15.47 18.93 -5.09
CA LEU A 597 -14.21 19.08 -5.82
C LEU A 597 -14.43 19.36 -7.31
N LEU A 598 -15.32 18.62 -7.97
CA LEU A 598 -15.59 18.81 -9.40
C LEU A 598 -16.14 20.21 -9.72
N PRO A 599 -17.16 20.75 -9.00
CA PRO A 599 -17.62 22.11 -9.22
C PRO A 599 -16.55 23.17 -8.95
N LEU A 600 -15.71 22.98 -7.93
CA LEU A 600 -14.57 23.85 -7.63
C LEU A 600 -13.60 23.91 -8.82
N ILE A 601 -13.22 22.76 -9.37
CA ILE A 601 -12.31 22.71 -10.53
C ILE A 601 -12.96 23.36 -11.74
N LEU A 602 -14.22 23.02 -12.04
CA LEU A 602 -14.96 23.59 -13.17
C LEU A 602 -15.08 25.13 -13.09
N SER A 603 -15.27 25.68 -11.89
CA SER A 603 -15.32 27.14 -11.68
C SER A 603 -14.00 27.86 -11.95
N ASN A 604 -12.88 27.13 -11.88
CA ASN A 604 -11.53 27.63 -12.14
C ASN A 604 -11.00 27.23 -13.53
N CYS A 605 -11.84 26.66 -14.39
CA CYS A 605 -11.55 26.41 -15.80
C CYS A 605 -11.95 27.64 -16.63
N GLN A 606 -10.95 28.37 -17.12
CA GLN A 606 -11.18 29.51 -18.01
C GLN A 606 -11.04 29.08 -19.47
N TYR A 607 -11.84 29.70 -20.32
CA TYR A 607 -11.80 29.47 -21.77
C TYR A 607 -11.36 30.77 -22.44
N SER A 608 -10.16 30.79 -22.99
CA SER A 608 -9.64 31.90 -23.78
C SER A 608 -9.86 31.63 -25.27
N MET A 609 -10.19 32.66 -26.03
CA MET A 609 -10.37 32.57 -27.48
C MET A 609 -9.52 33.64 -28.15
N GLU A 610 -8.34 33.26 -28.65
CA GLU A 610 -7.52 34.17 -29.45
C GLU A 610 -8.08 34.35 -30.87
N ARG A 611 -7.90 35.55 -31.44
CA ARG A 611 -8.36 35.88 -32.79
C ARG A 611 -7.75 34.89 -33.80
N ARG A 612 -8.61 34.01 -34.36
CA ARG A 612 -8.31 32.98 -35.38
C ARG A 612 -7.72 31.65 -34.86
N GLN A 613 -7.79 31.34 -33.55
CA GLN A 613 -7.36 30.04 -33.01
C GLN A 613 -8.48 29.31 -32.24
N GLU A 614 -8.21 28.04 -31.89
CA GLU A 614 -9.08 27.20 -31.06
C GLU A 614 -9.28 27.79 -29.65
N THR A 615 -10.38 27.42 -28.98
CA THR A 615 -10.62 27.84 -27.59
C THR A 615 -9.68 27.06 -26.68
N LEU A 616 -8.71 27.74 -26.06
CA LEU A 616 -7.79 27.12 -25.11
C LEU A 616 -8.46 27.06 -23.74
N MET A 617 -8.39 25.89 -23.11
CA MET A 617 -8.85 25.68 -21.74
C MET A 617 -7.64 25.83 -20.82
N GLU A 618 -7.72 26.76 -19.88
CA GLU A 618 -6.66 27.03 -18.91
C GLU A 618 -7.21 26.89 -17.49
N TYR A 619 -6.46 26.18 -16.64
CA TYR A 619 -6.79 26.07 -15.23
C TYR A 619 -6.12 27.22 -14.47
N ASN A 620 -6.88 27.94 -13.64
CA ASN A 620 -6.29 28.83 -12.65
C ASN A 620 -5.78 28.01 -11.45
N LEU A 621 -4.61 27.37 -11.64
CA LEU A 621 -4.02 26.46 -10.65
C LEU A 621 -3.79 27.13 -9.27
N PRO A 622 -3.30 28.38 -9.17
CA PRO A 622 -3.17 29.06 -7.87
C PRO A 622 -4.52 29.21 -7.15
N SER A 623 -5.59 29.57 -7.88
CA SER A 623 -6.93 29.67 -7.30
C SER A 623 -7.47 28.31 -6.84
N ILE A 624 -7.23 27.24 -7.62
CA ILE A 624 -7.61 25.87 -7.23
C ILE A 624 -6.90 25.47 -5.93
N GLN A 625 -5.58 25.67 -5.85
CA GLN A 625 -4.82 25.37 -4.63
C GLN A 625 -5.38 26.15 -3.44
N HIS A 626 -5.61 27.45 -3.61
CA HIS A 626 -6.12 28.30 -2.54
C HIS A 626 -7.52 27.86 -2.06
N GLN A 627 -8.41 27.50 -2.98
CA GLN A 627 -9.75 27.03 -2.62
C GLN A 627 -9.71 25.64 -1.94
N ILE A 628 -8.85 24.73 -2.38
CA ILE A 628 -8.66 23.43 -1.70
C ILE A 628 -8.11 23.63 -0.30
N PHE A 629 -7.07 24.47 -0.17
CA PHE A 629 -6.49 24.82 1.13
C PHE A 629 -7.55 25.40 2.08
N THR A 630 -8.22 26.47 1.67
CA THR A 630 -9.19 27.18 2.53
C THR A 630 -10.42 26.35 2.89
N ARG A 631 -10.91 25.49 1.99
CA ARG A 631 -12.15 24.74 2.22
C ARG A 631 -11.94 23.40 2.93
N PHE A 632 -10.85 22.70 2.64
CA PHE A 632 -10.69 21.30 3.06
C PHE A 632 -9.54 21.07 4.04
N LEU A 633 -8.50 21.92 4.02
CA LEU A 633 -7.24 21.62 4.72
C LEU A 633 -6.93 22.61 5.85
N GLN A 634 -7.37 23.85 5.74
CA GLN A 634 -7.08 24.89 6.73
C GLN A 634 -7.70 24.55 8.08
N GLY A 635 -6.90 24.65 9.14
CA GLY A 635 -7.34 24.42 10.53
C GLY A 635 -7.50 22.95 10.93
N LYS A 636 -7.07 22.00 10.08
CA LYS A 636 -7.09 20.57 10.44
C LYS A 636 -5.96 20.25 11.44
N PRO A 637 -6.24 19.52 12.54
CA PRO A 637 -5.23 19.14 13.51
C PRO A 637 -4.31 18.03 12.99
N LEU A 638 -3.15 17.90 13.63
CA LEU A 638 -2.37 16.66 13.61
C LEU A 638 -3.03 15.62 14.51
N ILE A 639 -3.33 14.45 13.96
CA ILE A 639 -3.95 13.36 14.71
C ILE A 639 -2.85 12.52 15.35
N THR A 640 -2.86 12.38 16.67
CA THR A 640 -1.88 11.57 17.39
C THR A 640 -2.19 10.08 17.27
N LEU A 641 -1.18 9.21 17.43
CA LEU A 641 -1.38 7.76 17.50
C LEU A 641 -1.77 7.29 18.92
N ASN A 642 -1.69 8.19 19.91
CA ASN A 642 -2.04 7.90 21.29
C ASN A 642 -3.57 7.91 21.44
N GLY A 643 -4.14 6.77 21.83
CA GLY A 643 -5.59 6.64 22.02
C GLY A 643 -6.30 5.88 20.91
N ILE A 644 -5.59 5.28 19.94
CA ILE A 644 -6.18 4.29 19.03
C ILE A 644 -6.80 3.16 19.87
N PRO A 645 -8.10 2.86 19.72
CA PRO A 645 -8.75 1.79 20.46
C PRO A 645 -7.98 0.48 20.27
N THR A 646 -7.64 -0.22 21.35
CA THR A 646 -6.90 -1.49 21.27
C THR A 646 -7.46 -2.45 22.31
N MET A 647 -7.76 -3.68 21.89
CA MET A 647 -8.12 -4.77 22.78
C MET A 647 -6.87 -5.38 23.43
N VAL A 648 -6.91 -5.52 24.76
CA VAL A 648 -5.82 -6.14 25.55
C VAL A 648 -6.44 -7.25 26.40
N LYS A 649 -6.05 -8.51 26.18
CA LYS A 649 -6.51 -9.64 27.00
C LYS A 649 -6.05 -9.43 28.45
N ARG A 650 -6.92 -9.67 29.45
CA ARG A 650 -6.61 -9.45 30.88
C ARG A 650 -5.40 -10.24 31.40
N GLN A 651 -5.06 -11.36 30.75
CA GLN A 651 -3.91 -12.20 31.08
C GLN A 651 -2.57 -11.61 30.60
N ASP A 652 -2.61 -10.60 29.70
CA ASP A 652 -1.45 -9.88 29.17
C ASP A 652 -1.21 -8.52 29.87
N ARG A 653 -1.77 -8.30 31.08
CA ARG A 653 -1.44 -7.09 31.86
C ARG A 653 0.03 -7.14 32.25
N ASN A 654 0.88 -6.47 31.49
CA ASN A 654 2.30 -6.39 31.79
C ASN A 654 2.51 -5.47 33.00
N TYR A 655 2.62 -6.04 34.20
CA TYR A 655 2.93 -5.28 35.43
C TYR A 655 4.24 -4.49 35.31
N GLU A 656 5.17 -4.86 34.41
CA GLU A 656 6.35 -4.06 34.12
C GLU A 656 5.97 -2.66 33.59
N ILE A 657 4.96 -2.58 32.72
CA ILE A 657 4.44 -1.31 32.17
C ILE A 657 3.68 -0.55 33.25
N ILE A 658 2.82 -1.25 34.01
CA ILE A 658 2.05 -0.63 35.11
C ILE A 658 3.01 -0.01 36.14
N PHE A 659 4.08 -0.71 36.51
CA PHE A 659 5.06 -0.17 37.45
C PHE A 659 5.82 1.02 36.88
N MET A 660 6.14 1.00 35.59
CA MET A 660 6.78 2.13 34.91
C MET A 660 5.85 3.36 34.92
N ASP A 661 4.59 3.20 34.55
CA ASP A 661 3.58 4.27 34.52
C ASP A 661 3.31 4.84 35.91
N VAL A 662 3.19 3.97 36.92
CA VAL A 662 3.03 4.40 38.32
C VAL A 662 4.27 5.14 38.80
N LYS A 663 5.49 4.64 38.55
CA LYS A 663 6.73 5.32 38.93
C LYS A 663 6.88 6.70 38.27
N GLY A 664 6.40 6.84 37.02
CA GLY A 664 6.40 8.11 36.29
C GLY A 664 5.43 9.15 36.86
N LYS A 665 4.35 8.72 37.52
CA LYS A 665 3.30 9.60 38.05
C LYS A 665 3.35 9.80 39.58
N VAL A 666 3.78 8.78 40.31
CA VAL A 666 3.82 8.73 41.79
C VAL A 666 5.17 8.16 42.24
N PRO A 667 6.05 8.97 42.85
CA PRO A 667 7.30 8.49 43.43
C PRO A 667 7.10 7.27 44.33
N GLN A 668 7.80 6.17 44.02
CA GLN A 668 7.70 4.91 44.77
C GLN A 668 8.92 4.73 45.71
N GLU A 669 8.66 4.27 46.94
CA GLU A 669 9.64 4.04 48.01
C GLU A 669 9.56 2.59 48.54
N ARG A 670 10.68 2.10 49.08
CA ARG A 670 10.74 0.77 49.73
C ARG A 670 9.99 0.77 51.06
N LEU A 671 9.36 -0.35 51.40
CA LEU A 671 8.77 -0.55 52.73
C LEU A 671 9.86 -0.70 53.80
N GLN A 672 9.67 -0.05 54.95
CA GLN A 672 10.55 -0.23 56.11
C GLN A 672 10.40 -1.65 56.69
N ALA A 673 11.49 -2.24 57.18
CA ALA A 673 11.51 -3.61 57.72
C ALA A 673 10.47 -3.83 58.83
N LEU A 674 10.24 -2.83 59.69
CA LEU A 674 9.21 -2.87 60.74
C LEU A 674 7.79 -2.97 60.15
N THR A 675 7.50 -2.19 59.11
CA THR A 675 6.20 -2.21 58.41
C THR A 675 5.99 -3.55 57.70
N GLN A 676 7.02 -4.08 57.04
CA GLN A 676 6.96 -5.41 56.42
C GLN A 676 6.66 -6.50 57.46
N HIS A 677 7.37 -6.51 58.59
CA HIS A 677 7.14 -7.46 59.67
C HIS A 677 5.71 -7.37 60.23
N ASN A 678 5.21 -6.16 60.45
CA ASN A 678 3.85 -5.93 60.95
C ASN A 678 2.77 -6.41 59.96
N LEU A 679 2.95 -6.16 58.66
CA LEU A 679 2.03 -6.63 57.61
C LEU A 679 1.99 -8.16 57.55
N VAL A 680 3.15 -8.82 57.55
CA VAL A 680 3.25 -10.29 57.55
C VAL A 680 2.62 -10.89 58.81
N LYS A 681 2.76 -10.24 59.97
CA LYS A 681 2.18 -10.70 61.23
C LYS A 681 0.65 -10.56 61.27
N GLU A 682 0.08 -9.54 60.62
CA GLU A 682 -1.36 -9.29 60.59
C GLU A 682 -2.08 -10.10 59.52
N LEU A 683 -1.46 -10.31 58.36
CA LEU A 683 -2.03 -11.04 57.23
C LEU A 683 -1.60 -12.51 57.25
N GLN A 684 -2.13 -13.29 58.20
CA GLN A 684 -1.73 -14.70 58.36
C GLN A 684 -2.54 -15.68 57.51
N SER A 685 -3.81 -15.34 57.19
CA SER A 685 -4.69 -16.19 56.41
C SER A 685 -4.45 -16.02 54.90
N TYR A 686 -4.53 -17.12 54.14
CA TYR A 686 -4.44 -17.07 52.68
C TYR A 686 -5.51 -16.16 52.05
N SER A 687 -6.71 -16.14 52.64
CA SER A 687 -7.81 -15.27 52.18
C SER A 687 -7.45 -13.80 52.34
N ASP A 688 -6.94 -13.41 53.51
CA ASP A 688 -6.58 -12.03 53.84
C ASP A 688 -5.46 -11.52 52.92
N VAL A 689 -4.47 -12.37 52.63
CA VAL A 689 -3.36 -12.03 51.72
C VAL A 689 -3.86 -11.88 50.27
N CYS A 690 -4.76 -12.76 49.82
CA CYS A 690 -5.34 -12.65 48.48
C CYS A 690 -6.19 -11.39 48.33
N GLU A 691 -7.02 -11.08 49.33
CA GLU A 691 -7.86 -9.89 49.35
C GLU A 691 -7.01 -8.60 49.35
N ALA A 692 -5.95 -8.56 50.19
CA ALA A 692 -5.00 -7.46 50.22
C ALA A 692 -4.29 -7.28 48.86
N LEU A 693 -3.81 -8.37 48.26
CA LEU A 693 -3.11 -8.32 46.97
C LEU A 693 -4.02 -7.84 45.85
N SER A 694 -5.22 -8.40 45.71
CA SER A 694 -6.16 -8.00 44.65
C SER A 694 -6.59 -6.54 44.78
N THR A 695 -6.68 -6.03 46.00
CA THR A 695 -6.94 -4.61 46.27
C THR A 695 -5.79 -3.72 45.81
N VAL A 696 -4.55 -4.09 46.14
CA VAL A 696 -3.36 -3.34 45.71
C VAL A 696 -3.18 -3.41 44.19
N GLU A 697 -3.47 -4.56 43.55
CA GLU A 697 -3.45 -4.71 42.10
C GLU A 697 -4.46 -3.79 41.41
N LEU A 698 -5.66 -3.65 41.99
CA LEU A 698 -6.66 -2.72 41.47
C LEU A 698 -6.19 -1.27 41.64
N ALA A 699 -5.70 -0.90 42.83
CA ALA A 699 -5.17 0.44 43.09
C ALA A 699 -4.02 0.81 42.15
N LEU A 700 -3.07 -0.10 41.90
CA LEU A 700 -1.98 0.09 40.94
C LEU A 700 -2.49 0.35 39.52
N GLY A 701 -3.54 -0.36 39.09
CA GLY A 701 -4.17 -0.13 37.79
C GLY A 701 -4.77 1.28 37.65
N PHE A 702 -5.39 1.81 38.72
CA PHE A 702 -5.91 3.18 38.73
C PHE A 702 -4.79 4.21 38.81
N LEU A 703 -3.80 4.03 39.68
CA LEU A 703 -2.65 4.94 39.83
C LEU A 703 -1.84 5.05 38.54
N ALA A 704 -1.71 3.95 37.78
CA ALA A 704 -1.06 3.97 36.46
C ALA A 704 -1.77 4.91 35.48
N MET A 705 -3.09 5.09 35.62
CA MET A 705 -3.88 6.00 34.78
C MET A 705 -3.91 7.41 35.34
N THR A 706 -4.22 7.57 36.64
CA THR A 706 -4.57 8.86 37.24
C THR A 706 -3.45 9.55 38.00
N GLY A 707 -2.42 8.81 38.43
CA GLY A 707 -1.48 9.28 39.45
C GLY A 707 -2.14 9.47 40.83
N GLY A 708 -1.45 10.15 41.75
CA GLY A 708 -1.91 10.43 43.10
C GLY A 708 -0.83 11.08 43.97
N ASP A 709 -1.22 11.65 45.12
CA ASP A 709 -0.27 12.21 46.09
C ASP A 709 0.46 11.08 46.85
N PRO A 710 1.80 10.99 46.79
CA PRO A 710 2.60 9.97 47.48
C PRO A 710 2.32 9.80 48.98
N GLN A 711 1.89 10.87 49.66
CA GLN A 711 1.70 10.90 51.12
C GLN A 711 0.32 10.41 51.57
N VAL A 712 -0.65 10.34 50.66
CA VAL A 712 -2.00 9.86 50.97
C VAL A 712 -1.92 8.40 51.43
N GLN A 713 -2.58 8.09 52.55
CA GLN A 713 -2.66 6.72 53.05
C GLN A 713 -3.49 5.86 52.11
N LEU A 714 -3.06 4.62 51.90
CA LEU A 714 -3.70 3.71 50.96
C LEU A 714 -5.13 3.40 51.38
N ASP A 715 -5.45 3.32 52.67
CA ASP A 715 -6.83 3.11 53.12
C ASP A 715 -7.72 4.32 52.85
N THR A 716 -7.21 5.55 53.01
CA THR A 716 -7.92 6.77 52.61
C THR A 716 -8.20 6.77 51.12
N TYR A 717 -7.20 6.44 50.28
CA TYR A 717 -7.38 6.35 48.84
C TYR A 717 -8.41 5.28 48.44
N LEU A 718 -8.36 4.11 49.07
CA LEU A 718 -9.31 3.03 48.83
C LEU A 718 -10.75 3.38 49.26
N LYS A 719 -10.91 4.10 50.37
CA LYS A 719 -12.23 4.53 50.89
C LYS A 719 -12.81 5.70 50.11
N GLU A 720 -12.03 6.76 49.93
CA GLU A 720 -12.53 8.06 49.46
C GLU A 720 -12.45 8.21 47.95
N VAL A 721 -11.45 7.61 47.29
CA VAL A 721 -11.26 7.72 45.83
C VAL A 721 -11.84 6.51 45.11
N LEU A 722 -11.44 5.30 45.51
CA LEU A 722 -11.89 4.07 44.85
C LEU A 722 -13.22 3.52 45.37
N GLN A 723 -13.74 4.07 46.48
CA GLN A 723 -15.03 3.68 47.09
C GLN A 723 -15.16 2.17 47.35
N MET A 724 -14.10 1.55 47.86
CA MET A 724 -13.99 0.09 48.05
C MET A 724 -14.22 -0.38 49.50
N SER A 725 -14.64 0.50 50.40
CA SER A 725 -14.66 0.24 51.86
C SER A 725 -15.65 -0.82 52.32
N ASP A 726 -16.75 -1.00 51.60
CA ASP A 726 -17.91 -1.72 52.13
C ASP A 726 -17.82 -3.24 51.96
N ASN A 727 -16.87 -3.71 51.14
CA ASN A 727 -16.68 -5.12 50.79
C ASN A 727 -15.37 -5.72 51.34
N MET A 728 -14.59 -4.97 52.12
CA MET A 728 -13.28 -5.39 52.61
C MET A 728 -13.30 -5.76 54.09
N ALA A 729 -12.56 -6.80 54.46
CA ALA A 729 -12.35 -7.13 55.86
C ALA A 729 -11.68 -5.95 56.61
N PRO A 730 -12.26 -5.44 57.72
CA PRO A 730 -11.77 -4.24 58.40
C PRO A 730 -10.31 -4.32 58.87
N HIS A 731 -9.82 -5.52 59.18
CA HIS A 731 -8.43 -5.73 59.57
C HIS A 731 -7.45 -5.65 58.37
N VAL A 732 -7.86 -6.10 57.18
CA VAL A 732 -7.07 -5.97 55.94
C VAL A 732 -6.92 -4.50 55.56
N LEU A 733 -8.03 -3.74 55.59
CA LEU A 733 -8.02 -2.30 55.32
C LEU A 733 -7.13 -1.54 56.31
N LYS A 734 -7.19 -1.92 57.59
CA LYS A 734 -6.34 -1.34 58.65
C LYS A 734 -4.86 -1.68 58.48
N ALA A 735 -4.55 -2.88 57.98
CA ALA A 735 -3.18 -3.29 57.69
C ALA A 735 -2.60 -2.47 56.52
N LEU A 736 -3.37 -2.32 55.43
CA LEU A 736 -3.00 -1.51 54.26
C LEU A 736 -2.88 -0.02 54.58
N GLY A 737 -3.69 0.50 55.51
CA GLY A 737 -3.66 1.92 55.96
C GLY A 737 -2.38 2.34 56.68
N ARG A 738 -1.42 1.45 56.89
CA ARG A 738 -0.07 1.78 57.38
C ARG A 738 0.89 2.17 56.25
N CYS A 739 0.44 2.09 55.01
CA CYS A 739 1.21 2.38 53.81
C CYS A 739 0.56 3.54 53.06
N GLY A 740 1.37 4.50 52.61
CA GLY A 740 0.95 5.49 51.61
C GLY A 740 1.03 4.99 50.15
N LEU A 741 0.51 5.79 49.22
CA LEU A 741 0.54 5.50 47.77
C LEU A 741 1.96 5.34 47.21
N LYS A 742 2.95 5.94 47.86
CA LYS A 742 4.37 5.75 47.56
C LYS A 742 4.87 4.32 47.77
N HIS A 743 4.13 3.46 48.49
CA HIS A 743 4.58 2.09 48.76
C HIS A 743 3.87 1.03 47.92
N CYS A 744 2.97 1.39 46.99
CA CYS A 744 2.09 0.43 46.31
C CYS A 744 2.85 -0.66 45.54
N VAL A 745 3.94 -0.31 44.85
CA VAL A 745 4.75 -1.32 44.12
C VAL A 745 5.46 -2.27 45.10
N ALA A 746 6.07 -1.74 46.16
CA ALA A 746 6.72 -2.54 47.19
C ALA A 746 5.73 -3.43 47.98
N LEU A 747 4.50 -2.94 48.14
CA LEU A 747 3.42 -3.67 48.80
C LEU A 747 2.90 -4.82 47.92
N TRP A 748 2.77 -4.60 46.61
CA TRP A 748 2.46 -5.67 45.67
C TRP A 748 3.52 -6.78 45.71
N GLN A 749 4.80 -6.42 45.69
CA GLN A 749 5.91 -7.37 45.74
C GLN A 749 5.91 -8.20 47.04
N LEU A 750 5.66 -7.55 48.18
CA LEU A 750 5.56 -8.23 49.47
C LEU A 750 4.34 -9.17 49.54
N LEU A 751 3.17 -8.69 49.13
CA LEU A 751 1.91 -9.46 49.22
C LEU A 751 1.87 -10.62 48.22
N SER A 752 2.44 -10.44 47.03
CA SER A 752 2.56 -11.53 46.04
C SER A 752 3.50 -12.62 46.55
N SER A 753 4.64 -12.25 47.16
CA SER A 753 5.55 -13.19 47.81
C SER A 753 4.87 -13.92 48.97
N LEU A 754 4.22 -13.18 49.87
CA LEU A 754 3.49 -13.74 51.02
C LEU A 754 2.35 -14.69 50.59
N LYS A 755 1.69 -14.40 49.46
CA LYS A 755 0.68 -15.29 48.87
C LYS A 755 1.31 -16.61 48.44
N SER A 756 2.45 -16.56 47.75
CA SER A 756 3.19 -17.76 47.33
C SER A 756 3.73 -18.56 48.52
N GLU A 757 4.29 -17.88 49.53
CA GLU A 757 4.76 -18.52 50.77
C GLU A 757 3.60 -19.20 51.52
N THR A 758 2.46 -18.52 51.63
CA THR A 758 1.27 -19.07 52.32
C THR A 758 0.69 -20.26 51.58
N LEU A 759 0.64 -20.21 50.25
CA LEU A 759 0.19 -21.33 49.43
C LEU A 759 1.11 -22.54 49.57
N LEU A 760 2.43 -22.32 49.62
CA LEU A 760 3.42 -23.38 49.85
C LEU A 760 3.21 -24.07 51.22
N ARG A 761 2.89 -23.30 52.28
CA ARG A 761 2.52 -23.85 53.60
C ARG A 761 1.27 -24.74 53.56
N LEU A 762 0.31 -24.39 52.71
CA LEU A 762 -0.91 -25.17 52.49
C LEU A 762 -0.69 -26.36 51.54
N LYS A 763 0.56 -26.69 51.20
CA LYS A 763 0.97 -27.74 50.25
C LYS A 763 0.46 -27.51 48.82
N GLY A 764 0.12 -26.28 48.46
CA GLY A 764 -0.16 -25.89 47.07
C GLY A 764 1.13 -25.48 46.34
N ASP A 765 1.17 -25.63 45.02
CA ASP A 765 2.28 -25.13 44.19
C ASP A 765 1.97 -23.71 43.67
N PRO A 766 2.67 -22.67 44.17
CA PRO A 766 2.49 -21.30 43.69
C PRO A 766 3.02 -21.05 42.27
N PHE A 767 3.85 -21.96 41.73
CA PHE A 767 4.50 -21.82 40.43
C PHE A 767 4.07 -22.89 39.43
N LYS A 768 2.85 -23.42 39.58
CA LYS A 768 2.28 -24.44 38.69
C LYS A 768 2.30 -24.05 37.21
N ASP A 769 2.20 -22.75 36.91
CA ASP A 769 2.11 -22.21 35.56
C ASP A 769 3.50 -21.98 34.93
N ILE A 770 4.59 -22.15 35.70
CA ILE A 770 5.98 -22.00 35.23
C ILE A 770 6.50 -23.35 34.73
N SER A 771 7.30 -23.32 33.66
CA SER A 771 7.91 -24.50 33.03
C SER A 771 8.67 -25.39 34.03
N GLU A 772 8.57 -26.71 33.84
CA GLU A 772 9.29 -27.72 34.65
C GLU A 772 10.82 -27.62 34.50
N GLU A 773 11.31 -26.99 33.43
CA GLU A 773 12.75 -26.76 33.23
C GLU A 773 13.40 -25.88 34.32
N TYR A 774 12.60 -25.08 35.04
CA TYR A 774 13.03 -24.22 36.15
C TYR A 774 12.85 -24.84 37.55
N LYS A 775 12.43 -26.11 37.61
CA LYS A 775 12.09 -26.82 38.86
C LYS A 775 13.08 -27.95 39.19
N GLN A 776 14.32 -27.86 38.71
CA GLN A 776 15.36 -28.85 39.01
C GLN A 776 15.72 -28.83 40.51
N PRO A 777 16.03 -29.99 41.11
CA PRO A 777 16.33 -30.08 42.53
C PRO A 777 17.65 -29.39 42.87
N LEU A 778 17.69 -28.77 44.05
CA LEU A 778 18.91 -28.23 44.64
C LEU A 778 19.81 -29.33 45.22
N GLN A 779 21.11 -29.17 45.01
CA GLN A 779 22.13 -30.00 45.66
C GLN A 779 22.29 -29.65 47.15
N GLU A 780 22.70 -30.62 47.97
CA GLU A 780 22.86 -30.41 49.43
C GLU A 780 23.94 -29.38 49.79
N GLU A 781 24.98 -29.27 48.98
CA GLU A 781 26.03 -28.24 49.13
C GLU A 781 25.45 -26.83 48.95
N HIS A 782 24.65 -26.62 47.90
CA HIS A 782 23.97 -25.33 47.65
C HIS A 782 22.99 -24.97 48.78
N LYS A 783 22.28 -25.96 49.37
CA LYS A 783 21.39 -25.73 50.53
C LYS A 783 22.16 -25.23 51.76
N SER A 784 23.36 -25.76 52.01
CA SER A 784 24.22 -25.33 53.11
C SER A 784 24.70 -23.89 52.91
N GLN A 785 25.15 -23.55 51.69
CA GLN A 785 25.59 -22.19 51.36
C GLN A 785 24.43 -21.18 51.43
N LEU A 786 23.25 -21.52 50.91
CA LEU A 786 22.03 -20.69 51.03
C LEU A 786 21.64 -20.47 52.49
N THR A 787 21.77 -21.48 53.35
CA THR A 787 21.48 -21.35 54.79
C THR A 787 22.36 -20.29 55.47
N SER A 788 23.61 -20.18 55.03
CA SER A 788 24.56 -19.14 55.46
C SER A 788 24.19 -17.76 54.88
N PHE A 789 23.86 -17.67 53.59
CA PHE A 789 23.40 -16.42 52.96
C PHE A 789 22.15 -15.85 53.64
N LEU A 790 21.19 -16.72 54.00
CA LEU A 790 19.92 -16.33 54.63
C LEU A 790 20.07 -15.76 56.05
N THR A 791 21.27 -15.75 56.66
CA THR A 791 21.52 -15.03 57.92
C THR A 791 21.87 -13.56 57.71
N LYS A 792 22.12 -13.12 56.47
CA LYS A 792 22.49 -11.74 56.12
C LYS A 792 21.23 -10.86 56.08
N SER A 793 21.38 -9.57 56.42
CA SER A 793 20.28 -8.60 56.48
C SER A 793 19.63 -8.31 55.12
N SER A 794 20.40 -8.41 54.03
CA SER A 794 19.95 -8.15 52.65
C SER A 794 19.26 -9.34 51.98
N ALA A 795 19.33 -10.54 52.56
CA ALA A 795 18.77 -11.76 51.96
C ALA A 795 17.25 -11.68 51.75
N GLY A 796 16.52 -11.02 52.66
CA GLY A 796 15.08 -10.86 52.55
C GLY A 796 14.66 -9.99 51.35
N ALA A 797 15.41 -8.93 51.05
CA ALA A 797 15.15 -8.06 49.91
C ALA A 797 15.47 -8.77 48.59
N PHE A 798 16.57 -9.52 48.53
CA PHE A 798 16.95 -10.28 47.33
C PHE A 798 15.93 -11.36 46.99
N LEU A 799 15.38 -12.08 47.98
CA LEU A 799 14.33 -13.09 47.75
C LEU A 799 13.02 -12.51 47.20
N LEU A 800 12.70 -11.25 47.53
CA LEU A 800 11.53 -10.56 46.96
C LEU A 800 11.75 -10.24 45.48
N GLU A 801 12.97 -9.84 45.10
CA GLU A 801 13.31 -9.61 43.67
C GLU A 801 13.31 -10.91 42.87
N ILE A 802 13.79 -12.02 43.45
CA ILE A 802 13.70 -13.34 42.82
C ILE A 802 12.24 -13.76 42.64
N HIS A 803 11.38 -13.55 43.65
CA HIS A 803 9.96 -13.86 43.54
C HIS A 803 9.27 -13.05 42.44
N GLU A 804 9.53 -11.74 42.38
CA GLU A 804 9.02 -10.86 41.34
C GLU A 804 9.46 -11.31 39.95
N PHE A 805 10.75 -11.66 39.80
CA PHE A 805 11.30 -12.22 38.58
C PHE A 805 10.58 -13.51 38.17
N LEU A 806 10.35 -14.43 39.11
CA LEU A 806 9.58 -15.65 38.84
C LEU A 806 8.17 -15.37 38.32
N LEU A 807 7.47 -14.38 38.89
CA LEU A 807 6.09 -14.08 38.51
C LEU A 807 5.92 -13.23 37.26
N LEU A 808 6.81 -12.26 37.03
CA LEU A 808 6.68 -11.30 35.92
C LEU A 808 7.48 -11.70 34.69
N VAL A 809 8.51 -12.51 34.87
CA VAL A 809 9.44 -12.89 33.83
C VAL A 809 9.33 -14.37 33.49
N LEU A 810 9.31 -15.27 34.50
CA LEU A 810 9.22 -16.73 34.27
C LEU A 810 7.80 -17.32 34.32
N LYS A 811 6.75 -16.49 34.26
CA LYS A 811 5.36 -16.95 34.15
C LYS A 811 4.74 -16.71 32.75
N LYS A 812 5.49 -16.12 31.80
CA LYS A 812 4.97 -15.78 30.47
C LYS A 812 5.04 -17.05 29.58
N PRO A 813 4.16 -17.19 28.56
CA PRO A 813 4.30 -18.32 27.64
C PRO A 813 5.63 -18.20 26.87
N LYS A 814 6.48 -19.25 26.95
CA LYS A 814 7.81 -19.41 26.28
C LYS A 814 9.04 -18.80 26.97
N ASP A 815 9.07 -18.78 28.31
CA ASP A 815 10.18 -18.18 29.08
C ASP A 815 11.55 -18.83 28.88
N THR A 816 11.61 -20.12 28.51
CA THR A 816 12.85 -20.91 28.33
C THR A 816 13.69 -20.47 27.13
N ASP A 817 13.10 -19.72 26.21
CA ASP A 817 13.79 -19.18 25.03
C ASP A 817 14.44 -17.81 25.27
N THR A 818 13.95 -17.04 26.25
CA THR A 818 14.47 -15.70 26.60
C THR A 818 15.44 -15.75 27.78
N PHE A 819 15.15 -16.61 28.76
CA PHE A 819 16.02 -16.86 29.91
C PHE A 819 16.40 -18.33 29.92
N ARG A 820 17.64 -18.65 29.56
CA ARG A 820 17.99 -20.06 29.42
C ARG A 820 18.16 -20.72 30.80
N PRO A 821 17.61 -21.92 31.05
CA PRO A 821 17.71 -22.58 32.36
C PRO A 821 19.15 -22.92 32.80
N ASP A 822 20.11 -22.93 31.88
CA ASP A 822 21.54 -23.16 32.13
C ASP A 822 22.31 -21.90 32.55
N TRP A 823 21.67 -20.73 32.60
CA TRP A 823 22.30 -19.49 33.08
C TRP A 823 22.44 -19.46 34.60
N GLY A 824 23.44 -18.74 35.09
CA GLY A 824 23.60 -18.47 36.51
C GLY A 824 22.46 -17.59 37.06
N LEU A 825 21.90 -17.99 38.20
CA LEU A 825 20.78 -17.31 38.83
C LEU A 825 21.19 -15.93 39.36
N LYS A 826 22.40 -15.82 39.94
CA LYS A 826 22.95 -14.59 40.52
C LYS A 826 23.01 -13.49 39.45
N GLU A 827 23.69 -13.76 38.34
CA GLU A 827 23.93 -12.79 37.26
C GLU A 827 22.62 -12.37 36.59
N THR A 828 21.70 -13.32 36.40
CA THR A 828 20.40 -13.06 35.77
C THR A 828 19.55 -12.11 36.60
N VAL A 829 19.46 -12.33 37.91
CA VAL A 829 18.66 -11.52 38.83
C VAL A 829 19.34 -10.17 39.11
N VAL A 830 20.66 -10.14 39.21
CA VAL A 830 21.44 -8.88 39.31
C VAL A 830 21.18 -8.00 38.08
N SER A 831 21.29 -8.55 36.87
CA SER A 831 20.98 -7.82 35.63
C SER A 831 19.52 -7.34 35.58
N TYR A 832 18.60 -8.09 36.16
CA TYR A 832 17.20 -7.67 36.29
C TYR A 832 17.03 -6.49 37.26
N MET A 833 17.72 -6.52 38.41
CA MET A 833 17.71 -5.43 39.39
C MET A 833 18.36 -4.14 38.85
N GLU A 834 19.47 -4.25 38.14
CA GLU A 834 20.16 -3.11 37.51
C GLU A 834 19.26 -2.41 36.48
N ARG A 835 18.50 -3.17 35.68
CA ARG A 835 17.49 -2.62 34.74
C ARG A 835 16.39 -1.84 35.44
N LYS A 836 16.08 -2.18 36.70
CA LYS A 836 15.12 -1.43 37.54
C LYS A 836 15.75 -0.20 38.21
N GLY A 837 17.04 0.05 38.02
CA GLY A 837 17.79 1.13 38.66
C GLY A 837 18.01 0.90 40.17
N LEU A 838 18.10 -0.36 40.59
CA LEU A 838 18.33 -0.73 42.00
C LEU A 838 19.79 -1.13 42.23
N ASP A 839 20.37 -0.66 43.33
CA ASP A 839 21.70 -1.10 43.77
C ASP A 839 21.66 -2.55 44.28
N VAL A 840 22.67 -3.33 43.87
CA VAL A 840 22.87 -4.71 44.34
C VAL A 840 23.53 -4.69 45.72
N PRO A 841 22.96 -5.36 46.74
CA PRO A 841 23.58 -5.40 48.07
C PRO A 841 24.96 -6.09 48.04
N PRO A 842 25.99 -5.56 48.72
CA PRO A 842 27.33 -6.16 48.73
C PRO A 842 27.35 -7.61 49.22
N GLU A 843 26.44 -7.99 50.12
CA GLU A 843 26.38 -9.35 50.64
C GLU A 843 25.84 -10.37 49.62
N VAL A 844 25.14 -9.92 48.57
CA VAL A 844 24.75 -10.79 47.44
C VAL A 844 25.98 -11.13 46.61
N GLU A 845 26.87 -10.16 46.39
CA GLU A 845 28.09 -10.38 45.62
C GLU A 845 29.06 -11.32 46.34
N GLU A 846 29.21 -11.15 47.66
CA GLU A 846 30.17 -11.88 48.48
C GLU A 846 29.69 -13.26 48.98
N PHE A 847 28.39 -13.43 49.24
CA PHE A 847 27.88 -14.62 49.94
C PHE A 847 26.81 -15.42 49.19
N PHE A 848 26.31 -14.97 48.03
CA PHE A 848 25.36 -15.75 47.25
C PHE A 848 26.09 -16.79 46.36
N PRO A 849 25.64 -18.06 46.31
CA PRO A 849 26.32 -19.09 45.52
C PRO A 849 26.27 -18.81 44.02
N GLU A 850 27.42 -18.86 43.34
CA GLU A 850 27.52 -18.60 41.89
C GLU A 850 27.12 -19.82 41.05
N GLU A 851 27.19 -21.02 41.64
CA GLU A 851 26.94 -22.30 40.98
C GLU A 851 25.45 -22.63 40.84
N ILE A 852 24.55 -21.84 41.44
CA ILE A 852 23.11 -22.05 41.33
C ILE A 852 22.63 -21.54 39.97
N LEU A 853 22.07 -22.45 39.19
CA LEU A 853 21.51 -22.17 37.87
C LEU A 853 20.04 -21.74 37.94
N LEU A 854 19.57 -21.08 36.88
CA LEU A 854 18.20 -20.65 36.73
C LEU A 854 17.21 -21.82 36.71
N SER A 855 17.65 -22.98 36.21
CA SER A 855 16.93 -24.26 36.29
C SER A 855 16.58 -24.70 37.71
N GLN A 856 17.30 -24.20 38.73
CA GLN A 856 17.08 -24.52 40.15
C GLN A 856 16.35 -23.38 40.90
N CYS A 857 15.97 -22.31 40.21
CA CYS A 857 15.47 -21.07 40.83
C CYS A 857 14.22 -21.28 41.69
N ILE A 858 13.26 -22.08 41.21
CA ILE A 858 12.01 -22.31 41.95
C ILE A 858 12.26 -23.11 43.24
N GLU A 859 13.06 -24.17 43.16
CA GLU A 859 13.37 -25.00 44.33
C GLU A 859 14.26 -24.24 45.33
N MET A 860 15.13 -23.35 44.85
CA MET A 860 15.88 -22.40 45.67
C MET A 860 14.96 -21.45 46.44
N TRP A 861 14.00 -20.84 45.74
CA TRP A 861 13.07 -19.92 46.37
C TRP A 861 12.19 -20.65 47.40
N LYS A 862 11.64 -21.84 47.07
CA LYS A 862 10.85 -22.67 47.99
C LYS A 862 11.64 -23.05 49.25
N PHE A 863 12.90 -23.51 49.09
CA PHE A 863 13.77 -23.84 50.21
C PHE A 863 14.01 -22.62 51.12
N SER A 864 14.33 -21.48 50.53
CA SER A 864 14.59 -20.23 51.25
C SER A 864 13.38 -19.71 52.01
N ALA A 865 12.18 -19.79 51.40
CA ALA A 865 10.92 -19.42 52.03
C ALA A 865 10.59 -20.29 53.25
N LEU A 866 10.76 -21.61 53.13
CA LEU A 866 10.52 -22.55 54.24
C LEU A 866 11.51 -22.34 55.39
N LEU A 867 12.78 -22.08 55.09
CA LEU A 867 13.80 -21.84 56.12
C LEU A 867 13.58 -20.53 56.88
N ARG A 868 13.18 -19.46 56.19
CA ARG A 868 12.83 -18.18 56.82
C ARG A 868 11.66 -18.32 57.79
N HIS A 869 10.69 -19.16 57.45
CA HIS A 869 9.58 -19.45 58.34
C HIS A 869 10.03 -20.22 59.60
N GLY A 870 10.86 -21.26 59.44
CA GLY A 870 11.40 -22.02 60.57
C GLY A 870 12.22 -21.16 61.56
N ARG A 871 12.85 -20.08 61.09
CA ARG A 871 13.58 -19.10 61.92
C ARG A 871 12.72 -18.02 62.55
N SER A 872 11.47 -17.84 62.12
CA SER A 872 10.55 -16.84 62.67
C SER A 872 9.51 -17.41 63.65
N GLN A 873 9.50 -18.74 63.82
CA GLN A 873 8.75 -19.45 64.88
C GLN A 873 9.58 -19.75 66.14
N ASN A 874 10.92 -19.72 66.04
CA ASN A 874 11.87 -19.71 67.17
C ASN A 874 12.25 -18.28 67.50
#